data_AF-A0A7M7NCV2-F1
#
_entry.id   AF-A0A7M7NCV2-F1
#
_cell.length_a   1.000
_cell.length_b   1.000
_cell.length_c   1.000
_cell.angle_alpha   90.00
_cell.angle_beta   90.00
_cell.angle_gamma   90.00
#
_symmetry.space_group_name_H-M   'P 1'
#
loop_
_entity.id
_entity.type
_entity.pdbx_description
1 polymer ?
#
loop_
_entity_poly.entity_id
_entity_poly.type
_entity_poly.pdbx_seq_one_letter_code
_entity_poly.pdbx_strand_id
1 'polypeptide(L)'
;MKLAIERPHRQYGSAIFMNEKIRPDSTSYTHNNDIEVLNVTIKGLTISSIYKPPNISFSYHSTTTNRHIVIGDYNSHSTQWGYDTTGDDGALVETWAQNNDLKLIHDPKLPKSFASARWKRRYNPDLVFCSRLLAPTSRKFVAEPIPRSQHRPIGIQLTAVITPNKTPFKRRFNFAKADWPAFTEHLDHALTHLPADPKNYESFIDIVKKVSRTHIPRGCRTTYIPGIDEESSQLLANYTTAYDTDAFSEDTINLGEELISRISQRHRQMWQHMIETTDLRHSSRKAWATIRKLGIDSTRAQQHYNVTADEVANQLLKNGKAPKTTNSHRHKLPGVDQNMSLFTRPISEEELQKGISTLHVNKAAGIDDIRSEQIKHMGSVAQKWLLDMFNNCIENTCVPKQWLRTKVVAILKPGKDSNEAKNFRPISLLCQTYKLLERLILNRIGPHVDSQLNCEQAGFRPGKSTTGQLLNLTQHIEDGFQNNLITGAVFVDLSAAYDTVNHRRLQTKLHDITNDLKLTRFIQKMMQNRRFFVELDGQKSRWRKQKNGLPQGGVLAPTLYNIYTADIPSTENTRNFIYADDTCITAQHSTFEAVELHLNTALASLSEYYRANYLRANPSKTQVCVFHLKNREAKRELKLKWNNVQLNHCEHPVYLGVKLDRTLSFKKHIEKTIGKVESRNAIIGKLVSSHYGADPKTVQSAAVALCMSSAEYACPVWSRSAHVKKLDTTLNNTYRKITGCLKPTKVEEIYHLAGIGSPNQRRTNTCLKERMKQATDDRHMLHGYLQPHKRLISRHSFLDSVPPPEQNPPPSVKPVLIKGLNLKWPEWQCLNRMRTRMGRCKVNMARWGYAHEGDTLCDCGETQTMDHLLQHGQNVHPDMKDHGYETEESNSGEETSEDDFSEPPSKKQRVVESSDESETSNSEREGEDESSKSETPDMKEPEDNPAYQEWLEQAMTNTEDLRDKNIKNISPMVGMKKKLKKGLT
;
A
#
# COMPACT_ATOMS: atom_id res chain seq x y z
N MET A 1 -7.36 31.16 36.82
CA MET A 1 -8.04 31.62 35.59
C MET A 1 -9.18 32.54 36.01
N LYS A 2 -9.46 33.59 35.24
CA LYS A 2 -10.60 34.49 35.46
C LYS A 2 -11.76 34.13 34.52
N LEU A 3 -13.00 34.28 34.98
CA LEU A 3 -14.17 34.20 34.11
C LEU A 3 -14.17 35.37 33.11
N ALA A 4 -14.51 35.11 31.85
CA ALA A 4 -14.64 36.12 30.80
C ALA A 4 -16.11 36.40 30.43
N ILE A 5 -16.91 35.35 30.26
CA ILE A 5 -18.36 35.45 30.02
C ILE A 5 -19.04 34.11 30.40
N GLU A 6 -20.29 34.17 30.87
CA GLU A 6 -21.11 32.99 31.18
C GLU A 6 -22.59 33.16 30.79
N ARG A 7 -23.28 32.04 30.58
CA ARG A 7 -24.74 31.91 30.71
C ARG A 7 -25.05 31.23 32.05
N PRO A 8 -25.46 31.96 33.10
CA PRO A 8 -25.87 31.35 34.35
C PRO A 8 -27.26 30.71 34.21
N HIS A 9 -27.38 29.43 34.58
CA HIS A 9 -28.65 28.71 34.61
C HIS A 9 -28.63 27.59 35.67
N ARG A 10 -29.81 27.20 36.19
CA ARG A 10 -29.97 26.49 37.49
C ARG A 10 -29.55 25.01 37.51
N GLN A 11 -29.31 24.37 36.37
CA GLN A 11 -28.91 22.94 36.28
C GLN A 11 -27.73 22.68 35.32
N TYR A 12 -27.53 23.59 34.36
CA TYR A 12 -26.55 23.52 33.27
C TYR A 12 -26.15 24.96 32.95
N GLY A 13 -25.00 25.19 32.33
CA GLY A 13 -24.62 26.52 31.85
C GLY A 13 -23.30 26.49 31.09
N SER A 14 -23.11 27.47 30.22
CA SER A 14 -21.88 27.65 29.44
C SER A 14 -21.04 28.78 30.01
N ALA A 15 -19.71 28.64 30.04
CA ALA A 15 -18.80 29.68 30.49
C ALA A 15 -17.45 29.61 29.77
N ILE A 16 -16.86 30.77 29.48
CA ILE A 16 -15.51 30.90 28.94
C ILE A 16 -14.60 31.48 30.02
N PHE A 17 -13.52 30.77 30.33
CA PHE A 17 -12.48 31.19 31.27
C PHE A 17 -11.19 31.54 30.53
N MET A 18 -10.49 32.56 31.02
CA MET A 18 -9.24 33.06 30.45
C MET A 18 -8.09 33.02 31.47
N ASN A 19 -6.86 33.06 30.99
CA ASN A 19 -5.67 33.30 31.81
C ASN A 19 -5.69 34.76 32.30
N GLU A 20 -5.39 35.04 33.57
CA GLU A 20 -5.39 36.42 34.12
C GLU A 20 -4.44 37.39 33.40
N LYS A 21 -3.42 36.87 32.70
CA LYS A 21 -2.50 37.67 31.88
C LYS A 21 -3.10 38.14 30.54
N ILE A 22 -4.32 37.72 30.20
CA ILE A 22 -4.98 38.03 28.94
C ILE A 22 -6.29 38.76 29.26
N ARG A 23 -6.50 39.93 28.62
CA ARG A 23 -7.76 40.67 28.66
C ARG A 23 -8.49 40.48 27.31
N PRO A 24 -9.82 40.33 27.30
CA PRO A 24 -10.58 40.37 26.05
C PRO A 24 -10.78 41.81 25.57
N ASP A 25 -10.84 41.99 24.25
CA ASP A 25 -11.22 43.26 23.62
C ASP A 25 -12.74 43.45 23.69
N SER A 26 -13.49 42.36 23.47
CA SER A 26 -14.94 42.33 23.52
C SER A 26 -15.48 40.94 23.87
N THR A 27 -16.69 40.88 24.41
CA THR A 27 -17.40 39.63 24.75
C THR A 27 -18.88 39.76 24.42
N SER A 28 -19.51 38.74 23.85
CA SER A 28 -20.96 38.75 23.59
C SER A 28 -21.59 37.37 23.80
N TYR A 29 -22.87 37.36 24.18
CA TYR A 29 -23.70 36.16 24.28
C TYR A 29 -24.87 36.30 23.32
N THR A 30 -25.16 35.25 22.55
CA THR A 30 -26.38 35.16 21.74
C THR A 30 -27.09 33.84 22.01
N HIS A 31 -28.42 33.88 21.94
CA HIS A 31 -29.32 32.76 22.17
C HIS A 31 -30.35 32.75 21.05
N ASN A 32 -30.38 31.69 20.24
CA ASN A 32 -31.31 31.58 19.11
C ASN A 32 -31.80 30.13 18.99
N ASN A 33 -33.11 29.92 19.04
CA ASN A 33 -33.75 28.59 19.05
C ASN A 33 -33.06 27.62 20.03
N ASP A 34 -32.88 28.02 21.28
CA ASP A 34 -32.18 27.28 22.35
C ASP A 34 -30.70 26.90 22.09
N ILE A 35 -30.10 27.34 20.99
CA ILE A 35 -28.65 27.27 20.78
C ILE A 35 -27.99 28.43 21.52
N GLU A 36 -27.03 28.12 22.39
CA GLU A 36 -26.18 29.08 23.09
C GLU A 36 -24.92 29.36 22.28
N VAL A 37 -24.55 30.63 22.15
CA VAL A 37 -23.22 31.03 21.66
C VAL A 37 -22.61 32.09 22.57
N LEU A 38 -21.41 31.81 23.09
CA LEU A 38 -20.58 32.76 23.83
C LEU A 38 -19.38 33.13 22.96
N ASN A 39 -19.14 34.42 22.75
CA ASN A 39 -18.03 34.94 21.95
C ASN A 39 -17.08 35.77 22.82
N VAL A 40 -15.79 35.65 22.55
CA VAL A 40 -14.72 36.46 23.15
C VAL A 40 -13.73 36.84 22.04
N THR A 41 -13.41 38.13 21.91
CA THR A 41 -12.39 38.63 20.98
C THR A 41 -11.13 39.03 21.74
N ILE A 42 -9.95 38.68 21.23
CA ILE A 42 -8.65 38.95 21.87
C ILE A 42 -7.63 39.32 20.77
N LYS A 43 -7.18 40.57 20.72
CA LYS A 43 -6.32 41.12 19.64
C LYS A 43 -6.76 40.67 18.24
N GLY A 44 -8.06 40.79 17.96
CA GLY A 44 -8.66 40.41 16.67
C GLY A 44 -8.84 38.90 16.42
N LEU A 45 -8.45 38.02 17.35
CA LEU A 45 -8.84 36.60 17.34
C LEU A 45 -10.20 36.44 18.02
N THR A 46 -11.22 36.04 17.27
CA THR A 46 -12.54 35.67 17.81
C THR A 46 -12.56 34.19 18.23
N ILE A 47 -13.01 33.91 19.44
CA ILE A 47 -13.24 32.57 19.98
C ILE A 47 -14.72 32.44 20.35
N SER A 48 -15.41 31.48 19.75
CA SER A 48 -16.82 31.19 20.03
C SER A 48 -16.97 29.81 20.66
N SER A 49 -17.69 29.73 21.78
CA SER A 49 -18.20 28.49 22.37
C SER A 49 -19.67 28.31 21.97
N ILE A 50 -20.00 27.20 21.30
CA ILE A 50 -21.38 26.86 20.89
C ILE A 50 -21.90 25.67 21.71
N TYR A 51 -23.15 25.74 22.17
CA TYR A 51 -23.89 24.59 22.68
C TYR A 51 -25.24 24.48 21.97
N LYS A 52 -25.46 23.38 21.24
CA LYS A 52 -26.75 23.01 20.65
C LYS A 52 -27.34 21.85 21.44
N PRO A 53 -28.53 22.01 22.05
CA PRO A 53 -29.19 20.92 22.77
C PRO A 53 -29.61 19.75 21.85
N PRO A 54 -29.78 18.54 22.39
CA PRO A 54 -30.38 17.42 21.67
C PRO A 54 -31.82 17.73 21.22
N ASN A 55 -32.19 17.27 20.01
CA ASN A 55 -33.50 17.44 19.35
C ASN A 55 -33.90 18.86 18.92
N ILE A 56 -33.10 19.88 19.25
CA ILE A 56 -33.17 21.21 18.63
C ILE A 56 -32.47 21.15 17.27
N SER A 57 -32.98 21.85 16.25
CA SER A 57 -32.34 21.87 14.92
C SER A 57 -31.28 22.98 14.78
N PHE A 58 -30.27 22.80 13.92
CA PHE A 58 -29.16 23.75 13.83
C PHE A 58 -29.52 25.03 13.04
N SER A 59 -29.71 26.15 13.75
CA SER A 59 -29.86 27.50 13.18
C SER A 59 -28.90 28.49 13.82
N TYR A 60 -27.77 28.79 13.15
CA TYR A 60 -26.83 29.83 13.58
C TYR A 60 -26.32 30.61 12.36
N HIS A 61 -26.43 31.93 12.44
CA HIS A 61 -26.04 32.88 11.39
C HIS A 61 -25.24 34.00 12.05
N SER A 62 -23.98 34.17 11.65
CA SER A 62 -23.05 35.16 12.17
C SER A 62 -21.96 35.39 11.14
N THR A 63 -21.56 36.64 10.92
CA THR A 63 -20.38 36.98 10.12
C THR A 63 -19.11 36.51 10.85
N THR A 64 -18.41 35.55 10.25
CA THR A 64 -17.15 35.03 10.80
C THR A 64 -15.96 35.89 10.43
N THR A 65 -15.02 36.08 11.36
CA THR A 65 -13.81 36.87 11.13
C THR A 65 -12.69 36.05 10.48
N ASN A 66 -11.71 36.71 9.85
CA ASN A 66 -10.54 36.06 9.26
C ASN A 66 -9.72 35.24 10.29
N ARG A 67 -9.84 35.55 11.59
CA ARG A 67 -9.24 34.82 12.72
C ARG A 67 -10.32 34.36 13.67
N HIS A 68 -11.00 33.26 13.34
CA HIS A 68 -12.11 32.73 14.13
C HIS A 68 -11.86 31.28 14.52
N ILE A 69 -12.00 30.96 15.81
CA ILE A 69 -12.08 29.59 16.33
C ILE A 69 -13.49 29.38 16.87
N VAL A 70 -14.16 28.30 16.44
CA VAL A 70 -15.44 27.89 17.00
C VAL A 70 -15.30 26.49 17.60
N ILE A 71 -15.60 26.35 18.89
CA ILE A 71 -15.54 25.09 19.64
C ILE A 71 -16.89 24.86 20.31
N GLY A 72 -17.34 23.62 20.47
CA GLY A 72 -18.65 23.40 21.06
C GLY A 72 -19.17 21.98 21.01
N ASP A 73 -20.27 21.75 21.70
CA ASP A 73 -21.09 20.54 21.53
C ASP A 73 -22.28 20.86 20.61
N TYR A 74 -22.33 20.16 19.48
CA TYR A 74 -23.33 20.40 18.44
C TYR A 74 -24.48 19.39 18.48
N ASN A 75 -24.33 18.25 19.17
CA ASN A 75 -25.29 17.13 19.18
C ASN A 75 -25.81 16.69 17.78
N SER A 76 -25.04 16.96 16.70
CA SER A 76 -25.40 16.68 15.30
C SER A 76 -24.68 15.45 14.75
N HIS A 77 -25.38 14.64 13.94
CA HIS A 77 -24.84 13.41 13.35
C HIS A 77 -24.32 13.62 11.92
N SER A 78 -23.01 13.50 11.71
CA SER A 78 -22.40 13.44 10.37
C SER A 78 -21.33 12.36 10.23
N THR A 79 -21.25 11.79 9.03
CA THR A 79 -20.12 10.96 8.59
C THR A 79 -18.78 11.73 8.60
N GLN A 80 -18.76 13.06 8.44
CA GLN A 80 -17.52 13.87 8.45
C GLN A 80 -16.75 13.79 9.78
N TRP A 81 -17.47 13.80 10.92
CA TRP A 81 -16.89 13.58 12.26
C TRP A 81 -17.13 12.14 12.79
N GLY A 82 -17.50 11.23 11.89
CA GLY A 82 -17.47 9.79 12.11
C GLY A 82 -18.66 9.22 12.89
N TYR A 83 -19.87 9.62 12.54
CA TYR A 83 -21.10 8.83 12.73
C TYR A 83 -21.30 7.88 11.53
N ASP A 84 -22.16 6.86 11.70
CA ASP A 84 -22.46 5.87 10.64
C ASP A 84 -23.28 6.46 9.47
N THR A 85 -24.02 7.55 9.72
CA THR A 85 -24.82 8.30 8.75
C THR A 85 -24.70 9.81 9.02
N THR A 86 -25.03 10.62 8.01
CA THR A 86 -25.34 12.04 8.19
C THR A 86 -26.86 12.20 8.27
N GLY A 87 -27.35 12.92 9.28
CA GLY A 87 -28.73 13.37 9.38
C GLY A 87 -28.86 14.87 9.09
N ASP A 88 -30.08 15.39 9.08
CA ASP A 88 -30.39 16.74 8.58
C ASP A 88 -29.62 17.83 9.32
N ASP A 89 -29.60 17.77 10.66
CA ASP A 89 -28.79 18.62 11.54
C ASP A 89 -27.27 18.49 11.33
N GLY A 90 -26.80 17.35 10.83
CA GLY A 90 -25.42 17.17 10.40
C GLY A 90 -25.13 17.92 9.11
N ALA A 91 -26.02 17.80 8.13
CA ALA A 91 -25.94 18.54 6.87
C ALA A 91 -26.05 20.06 7.10
N LEU A 92 -26.90 20.53 8.00
CA LEU A 92 -26.98 21.96 8.36
C LEU A 92 -25.67 22.48 8.97
N VAL A 93 -25.03 21.73 9.87
CA VAL A 93 -23.70 22.09 10.42
C VAL A 93 -22.61 22.04 9.35
N GLU A 94 -22.64 21.05 8.45
CA GLU A 94 -21.72 20.97 7.31
C GLU A 94 -21.85 22.17 6.37
N THR A 95 -23.09 22.58 6.05
CA THR A 95 -23.38 23.73 5.18
C THR A 95 -23.03 25.05 5.86
N TRP A 96 -23.38 25.24 7.14
CA TRP A 96 -22.99 26.43 7.90
C TRP A 96 -21.47 26.61 7.93
N ALA A 97 -20.71 25.55 8.19
CA ALA A 97 -19.25 25.62 8.20
C ALA A 97 -18.68 26.00 6.81
N GLN A 98 -19.24 25.43 5.73
CA GLN A 98 -18.84 25.77 4.36
C GLN A 98 -19.16 27.22 3.98
N ASN A 99 -20.36 27.72 4.32
CA ASN A 99 -20.79 29.09 4.02
C ASN A 99 -19.97 30.17 4.73
N ASN A 100 -19.21 29.79 5.77
CA ASN A 100 -18.36 30.69 6.55
C ASN A 100 -16.85 30.40 6.37
N ASP A 101 -16.46 29.60 5.36
CA ASP A 101 -15.06 29.13 5.12
C ASP A 101 -14.38 28.56 6.39
N LEU A 102 -15.20 27.99 7.28
CA LEU A 102 -14.80 27.36 8.53
C LEU A 102 -14.44 25.90 8.30
N LYS A 103 -13.18 25.56 8.58
CA LYS A 103 -12.67 24.21 8.39
C LYS A 103 -12.71 23.41 9.69
N LEU A 104 -13.39 22.27 9.64
CA LEU A 104 -13.46 21.29 10.72
C LEU A 104 -12.05 20.74 11.05
N ILE A 105 -11.61 20.92 12.29
CA ILE A 105 -10.34 20.38 12.82
C ILE A 105 -10.63 19.03 13.48
N HIS A 106 -10.79 17.99 12.66
CA HIS A 106 -11.07 16.63 13.12
C HIS A 106 -10.00 15.63 12.70
N ASP A 107 -9.61 14.76 13.64
CA ASP A 107 -8.80 13.57 13.39
C ASP A 107 -9.56 12.32 13.88
N PRO A 108 -10.02 11.43 12.98
CA PRO A 108 -10.71 10.19 13.35
C PRO A 108 -9.89 9.21 14.21
N LYS A 109 -8.58 9.41 14.37
CA LYS A 109 -7.73 8.65 15.31
C LYS A 109 -7.99 8.98 16.78
N LEU A 110 -8.47 10.19 17.07
CA LEU A 110 -8.61 10.67 18.44
C LEU A 110 -9.65 9.85 19.21
N PRO A 111 -9.49 9.66 20.53
CA PRO A 111 -10.54 9.07 21.35
C PRO A 111 -11.86 9.80 21.15
N LYS A 112 -12.92 9.05 20.83
CA LYS A 112 -14.29 9.58 20.73
C LYS A 112 -14.62 10.37 21.99
N SER A 113 -15.06 11.62 21.81
CA SER A 113 -15.17 12.60 22.90
C SER A 113 -16.34 12.32 23.85
N PHE A 114 -17.44 11.75 23.37
CA PHE A 114 -18.59 11.37 24.19
C PHE A 114 -18.71 9.85 24.37
N ALA A 115 -19.15 9.40 25.56
CA ALA A 115 -19.40 7.99 25.89
C ALA A 115 -20.81 7.79 26.45
N SER A 116 -21.72 7.27 25.64
CA SER A 116 -23.12 7.04 26.04
C SER A 116 -23.25 5.84 26.96
N ALA A 117 -23.67 6.08 28.20
CA ALA A 117 -24.00 5.01 29.15
C ALA A 117 -25.19 4.14 28.66
N ARG A 118 -26.23 4.78 28.08
CA ARG A 118 -27.43 4.11 27.56
C ARG A 118 -27.13 3.13 26.43
N TRP A 119 -26.34 3.56 25.44
CA TRP A 119 -26.08 2.78 24.22
C TRP A 119 -24.78 1.97 24.27
N LYS A 120 -23.97 2.12 25.32
CA LYS A 120 -22.62 1.52 25.49
C LYS A 120 -21.72 1.74 24.26
N ARG A 121 -21.86 2.91 23.63
CA ARG A 121 -21.16 3.36 22.41
C ARG A 121 -20.52 4.74 22.63
N ARG A 122 -19.56 5.11 21.79
CA ARG A 122 -18.86 6.40 21.85
C ARG A 122 -19.00 7.20 20.56
N TYR A 123 -19.09 8.52 20.68
CA TYR A 123 -19.50 9.44 19.61
C TYR A 123 -18.64 10.73 19.62
N ASN A 124 -18.84 11.61 18.64
CA ASN A 124 -18.15 12.90 18.51
C ASN A 124 -19.16 14.06 18.35
N PRO A 125 -19.95 14.41 19.38
CA PRO A 125 -20.83 15.56 19.31
C PRO A 125 -20.07 16.88 19.55
N ASP A 126 -18.93 16.82 20.26
CA ASP A 126 -18.01 17.93 20.53
C ASP A 126 -17.09 18.20 19.31
N LEU A 127 -17.25 19.35 18.64
CA LEU A 127 -16.56 19.74 17.40
C LEU A 127 -15.60 20.94 17.61
N VAL A 128 -14.72 21.16 16.63
CA VAL A 128 -13.83 22.33 16.56
C VAL A 128 -13.72 22.74 15.10
N PHE A 129 -14.00 24.00 14.80
CA PHE A 129 -13.86 24.63 13.50
C PHE A 129 -12.91 25.83 13.61
N CYS A 130 -12.20 26.15 12.54
CA CYS A 130 -11.35 27.33 12.46
C CYS A 130 -11.47 28.01 11.10
N SER A 131 -11.33 29.33 11.05
CA SER A 131 -11.17 30.07 9.80
C SER A 131 -9.98 29.53 9.00
N ARG A 132 -10.05 29.68 7.67
CA ARG A 132 -9.06 29.16 6.71
C ARG A 132 -7.61 29.59 6.96
N LEU A 133 -7.38 30.73 7.62
CA LEU A 133 -6.05 31.21 8.02
C LEU A 133 -5.47 30.41 9.20
N LEU A 134 -6.29 30.09 10.20
CA LEU A 134 -5.85 29.38 11.40
C LEU A 134 -5.81 27.86 11.19
N ALA A 135 -6.72 27.32 10.39
CA ALA A 135 -6.87 25.87 10.19
C ALA A 135 -5.61 25.07 9.75
N PRO A 136 -4.57 25.63 9.11
CA PRO A 136 -3.30 24.94 8.86
C PRO A 136 -2.41 24.77 10.11
N THR A 137 -2.52 25.67 11.11
CA THR A 137 -1.75 25.63 12.37
C THR A 137 -2.55 25.03 13.53
N SER A 138 -3.87 24.93 13.38
CA SER A 138 -4.79 24.31 14.34
C SER A 138 -4.67 22.79 14.44
N ARG A 139 -4.45 22.28 15.64
CA ARG A 139 -4.52 20.86 15.97
C ARG A 139 -5.50 20.61 17.12
N LYS A 140 -6.56 19.83 16.85
CA LYS A 140 -7.44 19.30 17.90
C LYS A 140 -6.75 18.19 18.68
N PHE A 141 -6.99 18.16 19.99
CA PHE A 141 -6.69 17.03 20.88
C PHE A 141 -7.91 16.68 21.73
N VAL A 142 -7.85 15.51 22.37
CA VAL A 142 -8.85 15.04 23.34
C VAL A 142 -8.09 14.56 24.57
N ALA A 143 -8.46 15.06 25.74
CA ALA A 143 -7.81 14.74 27.00
C ALA A 143 -8.24 13.37 27.55
N GLU A 144 -7.67 13.00 28.70
CA GLU A 144 -8.14 11.85 29.47
C GLU A 144 -9.50 12.11 30.14
N PRO A 145 -10.28 11.06 30.45
CA PRO A 145 -11.67 11.22 30.85
C PRO A 145 -11.74 11.70 32.29
N ILE A 146 -12.55 12.73 32.53
CA ILE A 146 -12.87 13.18 33.88
C ILE A 146 -13.73 12.10 34.55
N PRO A 147 -13.39 11.64 35.77
CA PRO A 147 -14.21 10.67 36.50
C PRO A 147 -15.68 11.12 36.62
N ARG A 148 -16.61 10.19 36.43
CA ARG A 148 -18.08 10.41 36.41
C ARG A 148 -18.63 11.27 35.25
N SER A 149 -17.79 11.81 34.36
CA SER A 149 -18.24 12.50 33.14
C SER A 149 -18.56 11.52 31.99
N GLN A 150 -19.53 11.88 31.13
CA GLN A 150 -19.75 11.22 29.83
C GLN A 150 -18.91 11.86 28.69
N HIS A 151 -18.46 13.11 28.86
CA HIS A 151 -17.60 13.82 27.91
C HIS A 151 -16.13 13.79 28.34
N ARG A 152 -15.21 13.66 27.38
CA ARG A 152 -13.79 13.96 27.50
C ARG A 152 -13.56 15.42 27.12
N PRO A 153 -12.73 16.19 27.86
CA PRO A 153 -12.35 17.53 27.44
C PRO A 153 -11.70 17.50 26.06
N ILE A 154 -12.22 18.30 25.15
CA ILE A 154 -11.60 18.58 23.85
C ILE A 154 -10.82 19.89 23.92
N GLY A 155 -9.76 20.00 23.13
CA GLY A 155 -8.95 21.21 23.08
C GLY A 155 -8.34 21.44 21.70
N ILE A 156 -7.88 22.66 21.48
CA ILE A 156 -7.18 23.09 20.27
C ILE A 156 -5.84 23.69 20.65
N GLN A 157 -4.81 23.35 19.89
CA GLN A 157 -3.49 23.96 19.96
C GLN A 157 -3.20 24.65 18.62
N LEU A 158 -2.81 25.92 18.65
CA LEU A 158 -2.17 26.59 17.52
C LEU A 158 -0.66 26.40 17.63
N THR A 159 0.00 25.99 16.55
CA THR A 159 1.48 25.94 16.49
C THR A 159 2.03 27.11 15.69
N ALA A 160 3.13 27.71 16.15
CA ALA A 160 3.83 28.77 15.41
C ALA A 160 4.20 28.31 13.99
N VAL A 161 3.92 29.16 13.00
CA VAL A 161 4.08 28.87 11.56
C VAL A 161 5.53 28.54 11.21
N ILE A 162 6.48 29.18 11.90
CA ILE A 162 7.92 29.11 11.61
C ILE A 162 8.58 28.26 12.68
N THR A 163 8.95 27.02 12.33
CA THR A 163 9.76 26.14 13.20
C THR A 163 10.91 25.53 12.38
N PRO A 164 12.19 25.79 12.75
CA PRO A 164 13.33 25.19 12.06
C PRO A 164 13.45 23.70 12.41
N ASN A 165 13.30 22.84 11.41
CA ASN A 165 13.55 21.40 11.56
C ASN A 165 15.05 21.15 11.78
N LYS A 166 15.40 20.73 12.99
CA LYS A 166 16.74 20.24 13.35
C LYS A 166 16.79 18.73 13.13
N THR A 167 17.78 18.25 12.39
CA THR A 167 17.99 16.83 12.10
C THR A 167 19.42 16.41 12.45
N PRO A 168 19.63 15.21 13.03
CA PRO A 168 20.95 14.78 13.47
C PRO A 168 21.87 14.53 12.27
N PHE A 169 23.06 15.15 12.29
CA PHE A 169 24.02 15.06 11.20
C PHE A 169 24.44 13.61 10.95
N LYS A 170 24.28 13.15 9.70
CA LYS A 170 24.73 11.82 9.27
C LYS A 170 25.22 11.91 7.83
N ARG A 171 26.55 11.86 7.63
CA ARG A 171 27.15 11.77 6.28
C ARG A 171 26.55 10.57 5.53
N ARG A 172 26.04 10.79 4.32
CA ARG A 172 25.48 9.77 3.42
C ARG A 172 26.00 10.03 2.02
N PHE A 173 26.36 8.97 1.30
CA PHE A 173 26.65 9.05 -0.13
C PHE A 173 25.42 9.51 -0.93
N ASN A 174 25.63 10.45 -1.84
CA ASN A 174 24.64 10.91 -2.81
C ASN A 174 24.89 10.27 -4.17
N PHE A 175 24.39 9.04 -4.35
CA PHE A 175 24.54 8.26 -5.58
C PHE A 175 23.88 8.89 -6.83
N ALA A 176 23.07 9.94 -6.67
CA ALA A 176 22.51 10.74 -7.78
C ALA A 176 23.43 11.92 -8.20
N LYS A 177 24.58 12.09 -7.54
CA LYS A 177 25.67 12.99 -7.95
C LYS A 177 27.03 12.25 -7.94
N ALA A 178 27.01 10.93 -8.16
CA ALA A 178 28.22 10.13 -8.28
C ALA A 178 28.82 10.29 -9.67
N ASP A 179 30.14 10.45 -9.75
CA ASP A 179 30.89 10.25 -10.99
C ASP A 179 31.11 8.74 -11.17
N TRP A 180 30.21 8.11 -11.92
CA TRP A 180 30.28 6.67 -12.17
C TRP A 180 31.38 6.26 -13.16
N PRO A 181 31.66 6.98 -14.26
CA PRO A 181 32.83 6.72 -15.10
C PRO A 181 34.14 6.73 -14.31
N ALA A 182 34.47 7.82 -13.61
CA ALA A 182 35.73 7.92 -12.85
C ALA A 182 35.77 6.96 -11.65
N PHE A 183 34.62 6.61 -11.06
CA PHE A 183 34.52 5.52 -10.09
C PHE A 183 34.88 4.16 -10.69
N THR A 184 34.41 3.87 -11.90
CA THR A 184 34.65 2.59 -12.59
C THR A 184 36.13 2.42 -12.89
N GLU A 185 36.73 3.39 -13.58
CA GLU A 185 38.13 3.40 -14.02
C GLU A 185 39.11 3.32 -12.85
N HIS A 186 38.97 4.21 -11.86
CA HIS A 186 39.84 4.23 -10.67
C HIS A 186 39.67 2.98 -9.81
N LEU A 187 38.48 2.36 -9.76
CA LEU A 187 38.28 1.11 -9.03
C LEU A 187 38.99 -0.07 -9.71
N ASP A 188 38.86 -0.19 -11.03
CA ASP A 188 39.51 -1.25 -11.79
C ASP A 188 41.04 -1.12 -11.70
N HIS A 189 41.60 0.06 -11.97
CA HIS A 189 43.04 0.33 -11.83
C HIS A 189 43.55 0.06 -10.41
N ALA A 190 42.76 0.37 -9.37
CA ALA A 190 43.14 0.10 -7.98
C ALA A 190 43.04 -1.37 -7.57
N LEU A 191 42.44 -2.25 -8.39
CA LEU A 191 42.28 -3.68 -8.13
C LEU A 191 43.18 -4.58 -8.99
N THR A 192 43.79 -4.07 -10.07
CA THR A 192 44.66 -4.81 -11.01
C THR A 192 45.69 -5.73 -10.35
N HIS A 193 46.26 -5.32 -9.21
CA HIS A 193 47.32 -6.06 -8.51
C HIS A 193 46.85 -6.73 -7.20
N LEU A 194 45.55 -6.76 -6.90
CA LEU A 194 45.02 -7.41 -5.70
C LEU A 194 44.63 -8.88 -6.01
N PRO A 195 45.30 -9.91 -5.45
CA PRO A 195 44.89 -11.29 -5.72
C PRO A 195 43.48 -11.59 -5.19
N ALA A 196 42.68 -12.32 -5.97
CA ALA A 196 41.27 -12.63 -5.70
C ALA A 196 41.04 -13.70 -4.61
N ASP A 197 41.84 -13.67 -3.53
CA ASP A 197 41.70 -14.58 -2.38
C ASP A 197 40.66 -14.03 -1.38
N PRO A 198 39.74 -14.85 -0.84
CA PRO A 198 38.83 -14.48 0.25
C PRO A 198 39.46 -13.85 1.51
N LYS A 199 40.77 -14.03 1.74
CA LYS A 199 41.57 -13.32 2.76
C LYS A 199 41.70 -11.82 2.45
N ASN A 200 41.86 -11.47 1.18
CA ASN A 200 42.10 -10.10 0.68
C ASN A 200 40.82 -9.26 0.60
N TYR A 201 39.67 -9.83 0.94
CA TYR A 201 38.38 -9.16 0.89
C TYR A 201 38.27 -7.92 1.80
N GLU A 202 39.00 -7.86 2.92
CA GLU A 202 39.05 -6.64 3.75
C GLU A 202 39.80 -5.50 3.01
N SER A 203 40.87 -5.81 2.27
CA SER A 203 41.58 -4.85 1.39
C SER A 203 40.70 -4.38 0.22
N PHE A 204 40.00 -5.30 -0.45
CA PHE A 204 39.02 -4.97 -1.51
C PHE A 204 37.96 -3.99 -1.01
N ILE A 205 37.39 -4.24 0.18
CA ILE A 205 36.40 -3.35 0.80
C ILE A 205 36.99 -1.94 0.99
N ASP A 206 38.21 -1.82 1.49
CA ASP A 206 38.79 -0.51 1.80
C ASP A 206 39.27 0.26 0.54
N ILE A 207 39.65 -0.44 -0.53
CA ILE A 207 39.81 0.14 -1.88
C ILE A 207 38.47 0.67 -2.40
N VAL A 208 37.41 -0.14 -2.41
CA VAL A 208 36.05 0.27 -2.83
C VAL A 208 35.60 1.50 -2.02
N LYS A 209 35.84 1.52 -0.69
CA LYS A 209 35.57 2.70 0.14
C LYS A 209 36.43 3.91 -0.24
N LYS A 210 37.73 3.76 -0.50
CA LYS A 210 38.62 4.85 -0.90
C LYS A 210 38.12 5.51 -2.18
N VAL A 211 37.91 4.73 -3.25
CA VAL A 211 37.43 5.21 -4.55
C VAL A 211 36.02 5.83 -4.42
N SER A 212 35.10 5.19 -3.68
CA SER A 212 33.77 5.76 -3.39
C SER A 212 33.84 7.10 -2.66
N ARG A 213 34.83 7.32 -1.79
CA ARG A 213 34.96 8.56 -1.00
C ARG A 213 35.45 9.73 -1.84
N THR A 214 36.16 9.46 -2.94
CA THR A 214 36.63 10.43 -3.94
C THR A 214 35.49 10.80 -4.88
N HIS A 215 34.87 9.81 -5.54
CA HIS A 215 33.97 10.02 -6.68
C HIS A 215 32.48 10.10 -6.33
N ILE A 216 32.10 9.90 -5.07
CA ILE A 216 30.70 9.96 -4.61
C ILE A 216 30.53 11.00 -3.48
N PRO A 217 29.91 12.17 -3.75
CA PRO A 217 29.69 13.23 -2.78
C PRO A 217 28.93 12.78 -1.52
N ARG A 218 29.26 13.40 -0.37
CA ARG A 218 28.67 13.06 0.94
C ARG A 218 28.29 14.30 1.76
N GLY A 219 27.01 14.40 2.13
CA GLY A 219 26.51 15.55 2.92
C GLY A 219 25.18 15.27 3.65
N CYS A 220 24.73 16.24 4.45
CA CYS A 220 23.41 16.29 5.10
C CYS A 220 23.14 17.72 5.58
N ARG A 221 22.02 18.34 5.18
CA ARG A 221 21.56 19.62 5.75
C ARG A 221 20.96 19.34 7.14
N THR A 222 21.52 19.96 8.18
CA THR A 222 21.13 19.71 9.58
C THR A 222 19.90 20.52 9.98
N THR A 223 19.88 21.81 9.67
CA THR A 223 18.79 22.74 10.01
C THR A 223 18.14 23.31 8.74
N TYR A 224 16.82 23.34 8.69
CA TYR A 224 16.06 24.03 7.64
C TYR A 224 14.63 24.38 8.09
N ILE A 225 14.09 25.50 7.63
CA ILE A 225 12.66 25.82 7.71
C ILE A 225 11.99 25.26 6.43
N PRO A 226 10.90 24.48 6.52
CA PRO A 226 10.19 24.01 5.33
C PRO A 226 9.55 25.16 4.55
N GLY A 227 9.78 25.22 3.24
CA GLY A 227 9.12 26.17 2.36
C GLY A 227 9.46 27.63 2.59
N ILE A 228 10.62 27.91 3.19
CA ILE A 228 11.25 29.23 3.11
C ILE A 228 12.07 29.29 1.81
N ASP A 229 11.91 30.38 1.07
CA ASP A 229 12.73 30.82 -0.06
C ASP A 229 13.45 32.13 0.31
N GLU A 230 14.11 32.76 -0.65
CA GLU A 230 14.99 33.92 -0.44
C GLU A 230 14.24 35.14 0.08
N GLU A 231 13.16 35.53 -0.59
CA GLU A 231 12.24 36.59 -0.17
C GLU A 231 11.59 36.29 1.19
N SER A 232 11.08 35.06 1.42
CA SER A 232 10.57 34.68 2.75
C SER A 232 11.66 34.65 3.84
N SER A 233 12.94 34.52 3.47
CA SER A 233 14.07 34.63 4.40
C SER A 233 14.40 36.08 4.71
N GLN A 234 14.26 36.99 3.75
CA GLN A 234 14.41 38.43 3.97
C GLN A 234 13.25 38.98 4.83
N LEU A 235 12.00 38.59 4.54
CA LEU A 235 10.85 38.94 5.40
C LEU A 235 11.02 38.42 6.83
N LEU A 236 11.58 37.22 7.02
CA LEU A 236 11.91 36.69 8.35
C LEU A 236 13.02 37.49 9.04
N ALA A 237 14.03 37.96 8.31
CA ALA A 237 15.08 38.84 8.87
C ALA A 237 14.48 40.19 9.28
N ASN A 238 13.73 40.84 8.40
CA ASN A 238 13.05 42.12 8.66
C ASN A 238 12.12 42.03 9.87
N TYR A 239 11.27 40.99 9.93
CA TYR A 239 10.38 40.72 11.06
C TYR A 239 11.15 40.50 12.37
N THR A 240 12.28 39.79 12.34
CA THR A 240 13.11 39.56 13.55
C THR A 240 13.66 40.89 14.08
N THR A 241 14.24 41.71 13.21
CA THR A 241 14.77 43.04 13.58
C THR A 241 13.68 43.97 14.12
N ALA A 242 12.49 43.97 13.51
CA ALA A 242 11.35 44.75 13.98
C ALA A 242 10.83 44.25 15.34
N TYR A 243 10.72 42.93 15.52
CA TYR A 243 10.29 42.30 16.77
C TYR A 243 11.25 42.54 17.95
N ASP A 244 12.56 42.50 17.70
CA ASP A 244 13.59 42.80 18.70
C ASP A 244 13.65 44.31 19.05
N THR A 245 13.01 45.17 18.23
CA THR A 245 12.87 46.63 18.47
C THR A 245 11.56 46.95 19.21
N ASP A 246 10.42 46.54 18.66
CA ASP A 246 9.11 46.53 19.35
C ASP A 246 8.27 45.34 18.86
N ALA A 247 8.07 44.37 19.76
CA ALA A 247 7.26 43.16 19.53
C ALA A 247 5.75 43.42 19.34
N PHE A 248 5.27 44.65 19.54
CA PHE A 248 3.85 45.01 19.51
C PHE A 248 3.50 46.19 18.58
N SER A 249 4.46 46.75 17.85
CA SER A 249 4.19 47.79 16.85
C SER A 249 3.34 47.26 15.69
N GLU A 250 2.60 48.16 15.04
CA GLU A 250 1.76 47.81 13.88
C GLU A 250 2.62 47.30 12.72
N ASP A 251 3.82 47.84 12.53
CA ASP A 251 4.81 47.35 11.54
C ASP A 251 5.27 45.92 11.82
N THR A 252 5.63 45.60 13.07
CA THR A 252 6.02 44.23 13.47
C THR A 252 4.87 43.24 13.29
N ILE A 253 3.63 43.67 13.56
CA ILE A 253 2.43 42.86 13.31
C ILE A 253 2.27 42.63 11.80
N ASN A 254 2.29 43.69 10.98
CA ASN A 254 2.11 43.63 9.53
C ASN A 254 3.17 42.76 8.83
N LEU A 255 4.45 42.94 9.16
CA LEU A 255 5.55 42.08 8.69
C LEU A 255 5.34 40.61 9.09
N GLY A 256 4.83 40.36 10.29
CA GLY A 256 4.48 39.01 10.75
C GLY A 256 3.30 38.40 9.99
N GLU A 257 2.28 39.20 9.66
CA GLU A 257 1.11 38.77 8.88
C GLU A 257 1.50 38.44 7.43
N GLU A 258 2.29 39.31 6.79
CA GLU A 258 2.82 39.11 5.43
C GLU A 258 3.69 37.85 5.36
N LEU A 259 4.65 37.70 6.27
CA LEU A 259 5.53 36.53 6.36
C LEU A 259 4.74 35.22 6.53
N ILE A 260 3.71 35.22 7.39
CA ILE A 260 2.80 34.06 7.58
C ILE A 260 1.99 33.79 6.30
N SER A 261 1.50 34.83 5.64
CA SER A 261 0.75 34.72 4.38
C SER A 261 1.62 34.14 3.26
N ARG A 262 2.84 34.67 3.08
CA ARG A 262 3.80 34.24 2.05
C ARG A 262 4.24 32.80 2.26
N ILE A 263 4.63 32.42 3.48
CA ILE A 263 4.96 31.02 3.83
C ILE A 263 3.74 30.10 3.58
N SER A 264 2.52 30.54 3.93
CA SER A 264 1.29 29.75 3.69
C SER A 264 0.98 29.59 2.20
N GLN A 265 1.15 30.63 1.39
CA GLN A 265 1.03 30.59 -0.08
C GLN A 265 2.08 29.64 -0.66
N ARG A 266 3.33 29.76 -0.20
CA ARG A 266 4.46 28.95 -0.65
C ARG A 266 4.28 27.47 -0.32
N HIS A 267 3.76 27.15 0.86
CA HIS A 267 3.39 25.78 1.25
C HIS A 267 2.28 25.21 0.36
N ARG A 268 1.28 26.01 -0.03
CA ARG A 268 0.22 25.60 -0.98
C ARG A 268 0.79 25.32 -2.37
N GLN A 269 1.64 26.20 -2.89
CA GLN A 269 2.33 26.01 -4.18
C GLN A 269 3.23 24.76 -4.17
N MET A 270 4.06 24.59 -3.13
CA MET A 270 4.90 23.39 -2.97
C MET A 270 4.06 22.11 -2.89
N TRP A 271 2.88 22.18 -2.27
CA TRP A 271 1.94 21.08 -2.20
C TRP A 271 1.33 20.75 -3.57
N GLN A 272 0.81 21.74 -4.30
CA GLN A 272 0.27 21.60 -5.65
C GLN A 272 1.33 21.03 -6.61
N HIS A 273 2.48 21.70 -6.73
CA HIS A 273 3.59 21.26 -7.55
C HIS A 273 4.11 19.86 -7.16
N MET A 274 4.17 19.52 -5.86
CA MET A 274 4.53 18.16 -5.45
C MET A 274 3.49 17.14 -5.90
N ILE A 275 2.19 17.44 -5.81
CA ILE A 275 1.12 16.54 -6.24
C ILE A 275 1.11 16.36 -7.76
N GLU A 276 1.27 17.44 -8.52
CA GLU A 276 1.35 17.44 -9.99
C GLU A 276 2.60 16.70 -10.51
N THR A 277 3.75 16.85 -9.86
CA THR A 277 5.03 16.21 -10.25
C THR A 277 5.33 14.86 -9.56
N THR A 278 4.42 14.31 -8.76
CA THR A 278 4.65 13.01 -8.11
C THR A 278 4.20 11.87 -8.99
N ASP A 279 5.11 11.34 -9.81
CA ASP A 279 4.87 10.10 -10.56
C ASP A 279 4.69 8.90 -9.58
N LEU A 280 3.46 8.36 -9.58
CA LEU A 280 3.04 7.17 -8.83
C LEU A 280 3.05 5.89 -9.71
N ARG A 281 3.27 6.02 -11.02
CA ARG A 281 3.23 4.96 -12.05
C ARG A 281 4.46 4.07 -11.92
N HIS A 282 5.66 4.67 -11.91
CA HIS A 282 6.94 3.95 -11.84
C HIS A 282 7.39 3.65 -10.39
N SER A 283 6.44 3.25 -9.53
CA SER A 283 6.62 2.74 -8.15
C SER A 283 7.71 3.44 -7.32
N SER A 284 7.79 4.78 -7.41
CA SER A 284 8.93 5.52 -6.90
C SER A 284 9.01 5.50 -5.37
N ARG A 285 10.22 5.58 -4.79
CA ARG A 285 10.32 5.76 -3.32
C ARG A 285 9.64 7.06 -2.86
N LYS A 286 9.69 8.10 -3.71
CA LYS A 286 9.00 9.39 -3.52
C LYS A 286 7.49 9.14 -3.39
N ALA A 287 6.86 8.48 -4.38
CA ALA A 287 5.47 8.04 -4.37
C ALA A 287 5.04 7.40 -3.04
N TRP A 288 5.69 6.29 -2.68
CA TRP A 288 5.34 5.55 -1.48
C TRP A 288 5.67 6.30 -0.17
N ALA A 289 6.61 7.25 -0.19
CA ALA A 289 6.88 8.13 0.95
C ALA A 289 5.80 9.22 1.10
N THR A 290 5.36 9.84 0.00
CA THR A 290 4.23 10.77 -0.04
C THR A 290 2.97 10.06 0.45
N ILE A 291 2.63 8.88 -0.11
CA ILE A 291 1.49 8.07 0.34
C ILE A 291 1.52 7.77 1.84
N ARG A 292 2.69 7.44 2.42
CA ARG A 292 2.83 7.25 3.88
C ARG A 292 2.63 8.53 4.70
N LYS A 293 3.11 9.68 4.21
CA LYS A 293 2.88 10.99 4.84
C LYS A 293 1.41 11.43 4.77
N LEU A 294 0.67 11.02 3.74
CA LEU A 294 -0.75 11.34 3.56
C LEU A 294 -1.70 10.35 4.24
N GLY A 295 -1.22 9.12 4.47
CA GLY A 295 -1.90 8.11 5.25
C GLY A 295 -1.93 8.41 6.74
N ILE A 296 -2.61 7.51 7.45
CA ILE A 296 -2.81 7.54 8.91
C ILE A 296 -1.48 7.36 9.69
N ASP A 297 -0.40 6.87 9.07
CA ASP A 297 0.92 6.69 9.69
C ASP A 297 1.87 7.90 9.53
N SER A 298 1.34 9.10 9.28
CA SER A 298 2.11 10.31 8.94
C SER A 298 3.18 10.70 9.97
N THR A 299 2.95 10.43 11.26
CA THR A 299 3.87 10.75 12.37
C THR A 299 3.99 9.60 13.37
N ARG A 300 4.80 8.58 13.04
CA ARG A 300 5.57 7.92 14.10
C ARG A 300 6.63 8.90 14.59
N ALA A 301 6.42 9.48 15.77
CA ALA A 301 7.50 10.08 16.55
C ALA A 301 8.63 9.06 16.76
N GLN A 302 9.84 9.52 17.12
CA GLN A 302 10.88 8.60 17.60
C GLN A 302 10.37 7.93 18.88
N GLN A 303 9.94 6.68 18.74
CA GLN A 303 9.51 5.84 19.85
C GLN A 303 10.77 5.42 20.61
N HIS A 304 11.15 6.18 21.63
CA HIS A 304 12.16 5.74 22.58
C HIS A 304 11.66 4.43 23.21
N TYR A 305 12.27 3.30 22.83
CA TYR A 305 11.94 2.02 23.41
C TYR A 305 12.63 1.88 24.77
N ASN A 306 11.89 1.43 25.79
CA ASN A 306 12.47 1.06 27.07
C ASN A 306 13.35 -0.20 26.98
N VAL A 307 13.23 -0.97 25.89
CA VAL A 307 14.05 -2.14 25.59
C VAL A 307 15.38 -1.72 24.97
N THR A 308 16.48 -2.23 25.51
CA THR A 308 17.83 -2.01 24.99
C THR A 308 18.18 -2.92 23.81
N ALA A 309 19.16 -2.50 23.00
CA ALA A 309 19.71 -3.33 21.92
C ALA A 309 20.31 -4.66 22.43
N ASP A 310 20.85 -4.68 23.66
CA ASP A 310 21.48 -5.86 24.25
C ASP A 310 20.43 -6.87 24.76
N GLU A 311 19.25 -6.42 25.23
CA GLU A 311 18.12 -7.30 25.54
C GLU A 311 17.51 -7.95 24.30
N VAL A 312 17.36 -7.20 23.20
CA VAL A 312 16.96 -7.80 21.91
C VAL A 312 17.98 -8.84 21.48
N ALA A 313 19.28 -8.53 21.53
CA ALA A 313 20.34 -9.50 21.22
C ALA A 313 20.30 -10.75 22.11
N ASN A 314 20.02 -10.60 23.41
CA ASN A 314 19.84 -11.70 24.35
C ASN A 314 18.59 -12.54 24.04
N GLN A 315 17.49 -11.92 23.61
CA GLN A 315 16.28 -12.64 23.18
C GLN A 315 16.53 -13.47 21.92
N LEU A 316 17.35 -13.00 20.97
CA LEU A 316 17.76 -13.81 19.80
C LEU A 316 18.60 -15.02 20.21
N LEU A 317 19.53 -14.85 21.15
CA LEU A 317 20.27 -15.98 21.72
C LEU A 317 19.36 -16.94 22.50
N LYS A 318 18.33 -16.45 23.18
CA LYS A 318 17.28 -17.25 23.83
C LYS A 318 16.39 -17.97 22.82
N ASN A 319 16.25 -17.45 21.59
CA ASN A 319 15.56 -18.15 20.52
C ASN A 319 16.37 -19.34 19.98
N GLY A 320 17.65 -19.13 19.66
CA GLY A 320 18.55 -20.18 19.14
C GLY A 320 19.09 -21.18 20.16
N LYS A 321 18.66 -21.12 21.44
CA LYS A 321 19.02 -22.13 22.46
C LYS A 321 18.19 -23.40 22.27
N ALA A 322 18.86 -24.47 21.84
CA ALA A 322 18.32 -25.82 21.90
C ALA A 322 18.04 -26.25 23.36
N PRO A 323 16.98 -27.03 23.64
CA PRO A 323 16.82 -27.73 24.92
C PRO A 323 17.99 -28.69 25.19
N LYS A 324 18.25 -28.98 26.47
CA LYS A 324 19.26 -29.98 26.90
C LYS A 324 18.74 -31.40 26.63
N THR A 325 18.99 -31.95 25.44
CA THR A 325 18.80 -33.38 25.15
C THR A 325 20.10 -34.14 25.39
N THR A 326 20.04 -35.26 26.11
CA THR A 326 21.22 -35.99 26.63
C THR A 326 22.00 -36.77 25.57
N ASN A 327 21.34 -37.34 24.55
CA ASN A 327 21.99 -38.08 23.47
C ASN A 327 21.91 -37.32 22.14
N SER A 328 23.06 -37.00 21.55
CA SER A 328 23.18 -36.68 20.12
C SER A 328 24.12 -37.68 19.46
N HIS A 329 23.56 -38.73 18.86
CA HIS A 329 24.34 -39.65 18.02
C HIS A 329 25.02 -38.84 16.90
N ARG A 330 26.33 -39.03 16.74
CA ARG A 330 27.07 -38.49 15.60
C ARG A 330 26.69 -39.31 14.36
N HIS A 331 25.66 -38.87 13.62
CA HIS A 331 25.60 -39.23 12.21
C HIS A 331 26.89 -38.73 11.55
N LYS A 332 27.72 -39.68 11.10
CA LYS A 332 28.72 -39.39 10.08
C LYS A 332 27.94 -39.13 8.79
N LEU A 333 28.34 -38.11 8.03
CA LEU A 333 27.94 -38.03 6.62
C LEU A 333 28.61 -39.21 5.88
N PRO A 334 27.99 -39.73 4.80
CA PRO A 334 28.55 -40.82 4.02
C PRO A 334 29.90 -40.43 3.35
N GLY A 335 30.51 -41.41 2.68
CA GLY A 335 31.73 -41.23 1.90
C GLY A 335 31.55 -40.25 0.73
N VAL A 336 32.65 -39.97 0.03
CA VAL A 336 32.63 -39.06 -1.14
C VAL A 336 31.88 -39.72 -2.30
N ASP A 337 30.72 -39.17 -2.64
CA ASP A 337 30.08 -39.40 -3.94
C ASP A 337 30.86 -38.62 -5.02
N GLN A 338 31.05 -39.22 -6.20
CA GLN A 338 31.93 -38.72 -7.26
C GLN A 338 31.20 -37.91 -8.34
N ASN A 339 29.86 -37.81 -8.28
CA ASN A 339 29.08 -37.12 -9.30
C ASN A 339 29.29 -35.59 -9.30
N MET A 340 29.55 -35.03 -10.48
CA MET A 340 29.77 -33.59 -10.70
C MET A 340 28.47 -32.79 -10.57
N SER A 341 28.14 -32.38 -9.35
CA SER A 341 26.98 -31.53 -9.05
C SER A 341 27.01 -30.18 -9.78
N LEU A 342 25.83 -29.67 -10.15
CA LEU A 342 25.63 -28.33 -10.72
C LEU A 342 26.15 -27.18 -9.82
N PHE A 343 26.43 -27.44 -8.54
CA PHE A 343 27.10 -26.49 -7.66
C PHE A 343 28.64 -26.47 -7.85
N THR A 344 29.29 -27.59 -8.17
CA THR A 344 30.76 -27.70 -8.11
C THR A 344 31.49 -27.06 -9.28
N ARG A 345 30.83 -26.88 -10.43
CA ARG A 345 31.38 -26.14 -11.59
C ARG A 345 31.69 -24.68 -11.22
N PRO A 346 32.73 -24.05 -11.79
CA PRO A 346 32.97 -22.61 -11.64
C PRO A 346 31.75 -21.77 -12.03
N ILE A 347 31.61 -20.59 -11.43
CA ILE A 347 30.67 -19.54 -11.83
C ILE A 347 31.20 -18.90 -13.12
N SER A 348 30.34 -18.78 -14.13
CA SER A 348 30.64 -18.06 -15.37
C SER A 348 30.42 -16.56 -15.21
N GLU A 349 31.05 -15.77 -16.08
CA GLU A 349 30.84 -14.32 -16.10
C GLU A 349 29.38 -13.96 -16.41
N GLU A 350 28.72 -14.71 -17.30
CA GLU A 350 27.28 -14.57 -17.58
C GLU A 350 26.40 -14.77 -16.33
N GLU A 351 26.70 -15.79 -15.51
CA GLU A 351 25.99 -16.02 -14.25
C GLU A 351 26.17 -14.81 -13.31
N LEU A 352 27.37 -14.26 -13.23
CA LEU A 352 27.67 -13.06 -12.44
C LEU A 352 26.94 -11.82 -12.98
N GLN A 353 26.96 -11.56 -14.30
CA GLN A 353 26.23 -10.44 -14.92
C GLN A 353 24.72 -10.53 -14.68
N LYS A 354 24.14 -11.74 -14.80
CA LYS A 354 22.74 -12.04 -14.46
C LYS A 354 22.45 -11.86 -12.97
N GLY A 355 23.43 -12.14 -12.11
CA GLY A 355 23.40 -11.83 -10.68
C GLY A 355 23.42 -10.33 -10.38
N ILE A 356 24.33 -9.57 -11.01
CA ILE A 356 24.51 -8.12 -10.79
C ILE A 356 23.33 -7.33 -11.33
N SER A 357 22.87 -7.61 -12.55
CA SER A 357 21.70 -6.96 -13.17
C SER A 357 20.43 -7.08 -12.30
N THR A 358 20.20 -8.24 -11.67
CA THR A 358 19.06 -8.47 -10.77
C THR A 358 19.20 -7.84 -9.38
N LEU A 359 20.35 -7.24 -9.02
CA LEU A 359 20.51 -6.51 -7.76
C LEU A 359 19.58 -5.29 -7.70
N HIS A 360 18.75 -5.24 -6.66
CA HIS A 360 17.95 -4.04 -6.38
C HIS A 360 18.82 -2.93 -5.79
N VAL A 361 18.84 -1.78 -6.46
CA VAL A 361 19.46 -0.54 -5.96
C VAL A 361 18.77 0.01 -4.71
N ASN A 362 19.45 0.91 -4.01
CA ASN A 362 18.97 1.64 -2.84
C ASN A 362 18.53 0.74 -1.68
N LYS A 363 19.20 -0.40 -1.49
CA LYS A 363 19.09 -1.22 -0.26
C LYS A 363 20.07 -0.71 0.80
N ALA A 364 19.85 -1.08 2.06
CA ALA A 364 20.82 -0.81 3.11
C ALA A 364 22.08 -1.69 2.89
N ALA A 365 23.26 -1.12 3.11
CA ALA A 365 24.52 -1.86 3.08
C ALA A 365 24.62 -2.86 4.24
N GLY A 366 25.59 -3.78 4.15
CA GLY A 366 26.04 -4.57 5.29
C GLY A 366 26.95 -3.76 6.21
N ILE A 367 27.83 -4.46 6.93
CA ILE A 367 28.90 -3.87 7.75
C ILE A 367 30.15 -3.47 6.93
N ASP A 368 30.17 -3.84 5.66
CA ASP A 368 31.12 -3.44 4.63
C ASP A 368 30.89 -1.99 4.14
N ASP A 369 29.66 -1.47 4.32
CA ASP A 369 29.13 -0.22 3.76
C ASP A 369 29.11 -0.17 2.22
N ILE A 370 29.19 -1.34 1.56
CA ILE A 370 29.03 -1.50 0.10
C ILE A 370 27.55 -1.69 -0.24
N ARG A 371 27.09 -1.03 -1.31
CA ARG A 371 25.72 -1.10 -1.82
C ARG A 371 25.65 -1.68 -3.22
N SER A 372 24.45 -2.13 -3.58
CA SER A 372 24.10 -2.58 -4.94
C SER A 372 24.46 -1.55 -6.01
N GLU A 373 24.30 -0.26 -5.74
CA GLU A 373 24.71 0.84 -6.62
C GLU A 373 26.19 0.73 -7.01
N GLN A 374 27.10 0.61 -6.04
CA GLN A 374 28.54 0.50 -6.31
C GLN A 374 28.88 -0.80 -7.06
N ILE A 375 28.19 -1.90 -6.77
CA ILE A 375 28.41 -3.19 -7.45
C ILE A 375 27.94 -3.14 -8.92
N LYS A 376 26.91 -2.36 -9.24
CA LYS A 376 26.43 -2.15 -10.62
C LYS A 376 27.32 -1.23 -11.46
N HIS A 377 28.23 -0.49 -10.84
CA HIS A 377 29.20 0.38 -11.49
C HIS A 377 30.65 -0.07 -11.21
N MET A 378 30.85 -1.37 -10.99
CA MET A 378 32.18 -1.99 -11.04
C MET A 378 32.57 -2.23 -12.50
N GLY A 379 33.83 -1.98 -12.86
CA GLY A 379 34.34 -2.27 -14.20
C GLY A 379 34.64 -3.76 -14.39
N SER A 380 35.22 -4.11 -15.53
CA SER A 380 35.52 -5.50 -15.88
C SER A 380 36.54 -6.11 -14.92
N VAL A 381 37.57 -5.37 -14.48
CA VAL A 381 38.59 -5.86 -13.54
C VAL A 381 37.96 -6.07 -12.16
N ALA A 382 37.16 -5.14 -11.65
CA ALA A 382 36.48 -5.28 -10.37
C ALA A 382 35.44 -6.41 -10.35
N GLN A 383 34.76 -6.66 -11.47
CA GLN A 383 33.82 -7.78 -11.61
C GLN A 383 34.55 -9.12 -11.76
N LYS A 384 35.63 -9.19 -12.55
CA LYS A 384 36.53 -10.34 -12.65
C LYS A 384 37.08 -10.74 -11.28
N TRP A 385 37.55 -9.76 -10.50
CA TRP A 385 38.02 -9.98 -9.13
C TRP A 385 36.96 -10.63 -8.24
N LEU A 386 35.70 -10.18 -8.32
CA LEU A 386 34.60 -10.80 -7.58
C LEU A 386 34.26 -12.22 -8.08
N LEU A 387 34.32 -12.46 -9.39
CA LEU A 387 34.10 -13.78 -10.00
C LEU A 387 35.11 -14.80 -9.48
N ASP A 388 36.39 -14.46 -9.58
CA ASP A 388 37.50 -15.32 -9.18
C ASP A 388 37.50 -15.53 -7.66
N MET A 389 37.17 -14.50 -6.88
CA MET A 389 37.01 -14.62 -5.42
C MET A 389 35.80 -15.49 -5.03
N PHE A 390 34.70 -15.49 -5.80
CA PHE A 390 33.59 -16.42 -5.59
C PHE A 390 33.97 -17.87 -5.94
N ASN A 391 34.70 -18.08 -7.04
CA ASN A 391 35.19 -19.40 -7.43
C ASN A 391 36.17 -19.96 -6.39
N ASN A 392 37.13 -19.15 -5.94
CA ASN A 392 38.05 -19.49 -4.85
C ASN A 392 37.33 -19.86 -3.54
N CYS A 393 36.21 -19.20 -3.21
CA CYS A 393 35.37 -19.57 -2.06
C CYS A 393 34.78 -20.98 -2.21
N ILE A 394 34.14 -21.26 -3.36
CA ILE A 394 33.44 -22.52 -3.64
C ILE A 394 34.42 -23.68 -3.69
N GLU A 395 35.56 -23.50 -4.37
CA GLU A 395 36.59 -24.53 -4.50
C GLU A 395 37.17 -24.92 -3.14
N ASN A 396 37.75 -23.95 -2.43
CA ASN A 396 38.49 -24.15 -1.18
C ASN A 396 37.57 -24.28 0.05
N THR A 397 36.24 -24.30 -0.15
CA THR A 397 35.22 -24.36 0.92
C THR A 397 35.46 -23.31 2.02
N CYS A 398 35.74 -22.08 1.59
CA CYS A 398 36.14 -20.96 2.45
C CYS A 398 35.30 -19.69 2.17
N VAL A 399 35.30 -18.74 3.11
CA VAL A 399 34.54 -17.48 2.98
C VAL A 399 35.28 -16.33 3.66
N PRO A 400 35.15 -15.08 3.18
CA PRO A 400 35.67 -13.90 3.86
C PRO A 400 35.18 -13.75 5.30
N LYS A 401 36.11 -13.40 6.21
CA LYS A 401 35.83 -13.17 7.64
C LYS A 401 34.72 -12.14 7.88
N GLN A 402 34.61 -11.14 7.01
CA GLN A 402 33.61 -10.07 7.10
C GLN A 402 32.18 -10.57 6.84
N TRP A 403 31.97 -11.56 5.97
CA TRP A 403 30.63 -12.12 5.70
C TRP A 403 30.03 -12.87 6.91
N LEU A 404 30.90 -13.41 7.77
CA LEU A 404 30.50 -14.06 9.02
C LEU A 404 30.18 -13.06 10.14
N ARG A 405 30.38 -11.75 9.92
CA ARG A 405 29.96 -10.68 10.83
C ARG A 405 28.68 -10.03 10.27
N THR A 406 27.73 -9.63 11.11
CA THR A 406 26.42 -9.13 10.63
C THR A 406 25.85 -8.05 11.56
N LYS A 407 25.27 -7.00 10.97
CA LYS A 407 24.46 -6.00 11.70
C LYS A 407 23.00 -6.43 11.67
N VAL A 408 22.34 -6.47 12.82
CA VAL A 408 20.91 -6.75 12.94
C VAL A 408 20.18 -5.45 13.28
N VAL A 409 19.14 -5.10 12.54
CA VAL A 409 18.26 -3.97 12.87
C VAL A 409 16.95 -4.50 13.43
N ALA A 410 16.56 -4.05 14.62
CA ALA A 410 15.34 -4.49 15.28
C ALA A 410 14.14 -3.63 14.85
N ILE A 411 13.06 -4.26 14.39
CA ILE A 411 11.83 -3.59 13.94
C ILE A 411 10.63 -4.07 14.76
N LEU A 412 9.98 -3.17 15.51
CA LEU A 412 8.79 -3.48 16.31
C LEU A 412 7.64 -4.02 15.43
N LYS A 413 7.04 -5.15 15.83
CA LYS A 413 5.88 -5.75 15.16
C LYS A 413 4.67 -4.78 15.25
N PRO A 414 3.93 -4.53 14.15
CA PRO A 414 2.78 -3.62 14.18
C PRO A 414 1.75 -4.02 15.25
N GLY A 415 1.28 -3.05 16.03
CA GLY A 415 0.28 -3.28 17.09
C GLY A 415 0.75 -4.16 18.25
N LYS A 416 2.06 -4.22 18.52
CA LYS A 416 2.64 -4.91 19.68
C LYS A 416 3.38 -3.94 20.59
N ASP A 417 3.48 -4.32 21.87
CA ASP A 417 4.12 -3.50 22.90
C ASP A 417 5.62 -3.33 22.64
N SER A 418 6.05 -2.08 22.65
CA SER A 418 7.43 -1.60 22.58
C SER A 418 8.31 -2.05 23.76
N ASN A 419 7.71 -2.38 24.91
CA ASN A 419 8.43 -2.74 26.13
C ASN A 419 8.93 -4.20 26.16
N GLU A 420 8.58 -5.03 25.17
CA GLU A 420 8.99 -6.44 25.16
C GLU A 420 9.96 -6.76 24.02
N ALA A 421 11.19 -7.19 24.34
CA ALA A 421 12.18 -7.60 23.33
C ALA A 421 11.66 -8.67 22.34
N LYS A 422 10.74 -9.53 22.77
CA LYS A 422 10.07 -10.56 21.95
C LYS A 422 9.18 -9.97 20.84
N ASN A 423 8.78 -8.70 20.93
CA ASN A 423 7.91 -8.03 19.97
C ASN A 423 8.67 -7.37 18.81
N PHE A 424 10.01 -7.38 18.82
CA PHE A 424 10.81 -6.94 17.69
C PHE A 424 11.04 -8.08 16.68
N ARG A 425 11.26 -7.75 15.41
CA ARG A 425 11.79 -8.63 14.36
C ARG A 425 13.26 -8.28 14.09
N PRO A 426 14.19 -9.24 14.08
CA PRO A 426 15.59 -9.00 13.75
C PRO A 426 15.80 -9.03 12.23
N ILE A 427 16.20 -7.92 11.61
CA ILE A 427 16.53 -7.88 10.18
C ILE A 427 18.04 -7.88 9.99
N SER A 428 18.57 -8.92 9.36
CA SER A 428 20.01 -9.11 9.10
C SER A 428 20.47 -8.29 7.90
N LEU A 429 21.26 -7.25 8.16
CA LEU A 429 21.99 -6.48 7.16
C LEU A 429 23.33 -7.17 6.86
N LEU A 430 23.27 -8.02 5.84
CA LEU A 430 24.38 -8.79 5.29
C LEU A 430 25.08 -8.01 4.18
N CYS A 431 26.38 -8.30 3.98
CA CYS A 431 27.16 -7.81 2.83
C CYS A 431 26.46 -8.08 1.50
N GLN A 432 26.52 -7.13 0.56
CA GLN A 432 25.81 -7.29 -0.72
C GLN A 432 26.48 -8.31 -1.65
N THR A 433 27.81 -8.43 -1.59
CA THR A 433 28.61 -9.49 -2.24
C THR A 433 28.24 -10.88 -1.74
N TYR A 434 28.04 -11.05 -0.43
CA TYR A 434 27.55 -12.29 0.16
C TYR A 434 26.15 -12.66 -0.36
N LYS A 435 25.24 -11.68 -0.49
CA LYS A 435 23.90 -11.90 -1.06
C LYS A 435 23.92 -12.21 -2.55
N LEU A 436 24.90 -11.66 -3.29
CA LEU A 436 25.14 -12.00 -4.69
C LEU A 436 25.57 -13.47 -4.82
N LEU A 437 26.52 -13.94 -4.00
CA LEU A 437 26.88 -15.36 -3.98
C LEU A 437 25.70 -16.27 -3.55
N GLU A 438 24.95 -15.92 -2.50
CA GLU A 438 23.74 -16.66 -2.13
C GLU A 438 22.70 -16.72 -3.27
N ARG A 439 22.61 -15.67 -4.10
CA ARG A 439 21.74 -15.65 -5.30
C ARG A 439 22.24 -16.62 -6.38
N LEU A 440 23.54 -16.62 -6.67
CA LEU A 440 24.14 -17.50 -7.68
C LEU A 440 23.97 -18.98 -7.31
N ILE A 441 24.18 -19.31 -6.02
CA ILE A 441 23.93 -20.66 -5.49
C ILE A 441 22.44 -21.01 -5.58
N LEU A 442 21.54 -20.12 -5.17
CA LEU A 442 20.09 -20.35 -5.25
C LEU A 442 19.62 -20.61 -6.69
N ASN A 443 20.17 -19.89 -7.67
CA ASN A 443 19.82 -20.07 -9.08
C ASN A 443 20.21 -21.47 -9.60
N ARG A 444 21.28 -22.07 -9.06
CA ARG A 444 21.75 -23.41 -9.45
C ARG A 444 21.00 -24.55 -8.74
N ILE A 445 20.82 -24.45 -7.42
CA ILE A 445 20.23 -25.54 -6.62
C ILE A 445 18.70 -25.47 -6.56
N GLY A 446 18.11 -24.31 -6.85
CA GLY A 446 16.69 -24.03 -6.68
C GLY A 446 15.75 -25.04 -7.37
N PRO A 447 15.94 -25.38 -8.66
CA PRO A 447 15.08 -26.33 -9.36
C PRO A 447 15.13 -27.75 -8.78
N HIS A 448 16.33 -28.27 -8.46
CA HIS A 448 16.51 -29.58 -7.86
C HIS A 448 15.91 -29.65 -6.45
N VAL A 449 16.10 -28.61 -5.63
CA VAL A 449 15.46 -28.55 -4.31
C VAL A 449 13.94 -28.47 -4.45
N ASP A 450 13.40 -27.72 -5.41
CA ASP A 450 11.95 -27.54 -5.56
C ASP A 450 11.22 -28.82 -5.97
N SER A 451 11.83 -29.72 -6.76
CA SER A 451 11.21 -31.01 -7.11
C SER A 451 11.15 -32.00 -5.94
N GLN A 452 12.05 -31.87 -4.96
CA GLN A 452 12.11 -32.74 -3.76
C GLN A 452 11.25 -32.25 -2.58
N LEU A 453 10.54 -31.12 -2.70
CA LEU A 453 9.69 -30.57 -1.64
C LEU A 453 8.22 -31.01 -1.77
N ASN A 454 7.65 -31.56 -0.69
CA ASN A 454 6.24 -31.98 -0.57
C ASN A 454 5.27 -31.00 -1.24
N CYS A 455 4.31 -31.50 -2.01
CA CYS A 455 3.28 -30.67 -2.67
C CYS A 455 2.44 -29.82 -1.68
N GLU A 456 2.34 -30.25 -0.42
CA GLU A 456 1.69 -29.52 0.67
C GLU A 456 2.40 -28.21 1.07
N GLN A 457 3.69 -28.03 0.76
CA GLN A 457 4.45 -26.80 1.04
C GLN A 457 4.35 -25.82 -0.13
N ALA A 458 3.68 -24.69 0.07
CA ALA A 458 3.52 -23.62 -0.92
C ALA A 458 4.39 -22.37 -0.66
N GLY A 459 5.04 -22.28 0.49
CA GLY A 459 5.84 -21.11 0.89
C GLY A 459 7.17 -21.02 0.13
N PHE A 460 7.50 -19.82 -0.34
CA PHE A 460 8.78 -19.48 -0.99
C PHE A 460 9.16 -20.26 -2.27
N ARG A 461 8.25 -21.05 -2.83
CA ARG A 461 8.47 -21.83 -4.07
C ARG A 461 8.05 -21.06 -5.33
N PRO A 462 8.69 -21.29 -6.49
CA PRO A 462 8.22 -20.76 -7.77
C PRO A 462 6.81 -21.29 -8.13
N GLY A 463 6.02 -20.49 -8.85
CA GLY A 463 4.65 -20.84 -9.27
C GLY A 463 3.58 -20.79 -8.15
N LYS A 464 3.94 -21.17 -6.92
CA LYS A 464 3.02 -21.23 -5.77
C LYS A 464 2.67 -19.83 -5.24
N SER A 465 1.50 -19.70 -4.61
CA SER A 465 0.98 -18.43 -4.10
C SER A 465 0.21 -18.61 -2.78
N THR A 466 0.10 -17.56 -1.96
CA THR A 466 -0.78 -17.57 -0.78
C THR A 466 -2.26 -17.75 -1.17
N THR A 467 -2.67 -17.22 -2.32
CA THR A 467 -4.01 -17.42 -2.88
C THR A 467 -4.28 -18.88 -3.21
N GLY A 468 -3.34 -19.55 -3.88
CA GLY A 468 -3.45 -20.97 -4.23
C GLY A 468 -3.52 -21.86 -2.98
N GLN A 469 -2.71 -21.57 -1.96
CA GLN A 469 -2.78 -22.35 -0.72
C GLN A 469 -4.06 -22.10 0.10
N LEU A 470 -4.63 -20.88 0.02
CA LEU A 470 -5.97 -20.61 0.54
C LEU A 470 -7.07 -21.32 -0.28
N LEU A 471 -6.94 -21.42 -1.60
CA LEU A 471 -7.86 -22.19 -2.45
C LEU A 471 -7.81 -23.68 -2.09
N ASN A 472 -6.61 -24.26 -1.94
CA ASN A 472 -6.42 -25.65 -1.53
C ASN A 472 -7.16 -25.96 -0.20
N LEU A 473 -6.96 -25.13 0.83
CA LEU A 473 -7.63 -25.28 2.12
C LEU A 473 -9.15 -25.08 2.02
N THR A 474 -9.61 -24.04 1.31
CA THR A 474 -11.05 -23.73 1.24
C THR A 474 -11.83 -24.68 0.35
N GLN A 475 -11.24 -25.21 -0.73
CA GLN A 475 -11.85 -26.27 -1.53
C GLN A 475 -12.03 -27.53 -0.68
N HIS A 476 -11.00 -27.98 0.05
CA HIS A 476 -11.11 -29.12 0.97
C HIS A 476 -12.24 -28.95 2.01
N ILE A 477 -12.45 -27.74 2.53
CA ILE A 477 -13.57 -27.43 3.45
C ILE A 477 -14.94 -27.48 2.71
N GLU A 478 -15.05 -26.95 1.49
CA GLU A 478 -16.27 -27.04 0.66
C GLU A 478 -16.60 -28.51 0.30
N ASP A 479 -15.59 -29.32 -0.04
CA ASP A 479 -15.73 -30.76 -0.29
C ASP A 479 -16.28 -31.48 0.94
N GLY A 480 -15.81 -31.10 2.14
CA GLY A 480 -16.36 -31.54 3.42
C GLY A 480 -17.83 -31.16 3.59
N PHE A 481 -18.24 -29.95 3.20
CA PHE A 481 -19.65 -29.54 3.24
C PHE A 481 -20.51 -30.37 2.26
N GLN A 482 -20.03 -30.62 1.03
CA GLN A 482 -20.71 -31.48 0.07
C GLN A 482 -20.93 -32.89 0.66
N ASN A 483 -19.88 -33.48 1.26
CA ASN A 483 -19.93 -34.79 1.90
C ASN A 483 -20.62 -34.81 3.29
N ASN A 484 -21.21 -33.69 3.73
CA ASN A 484 -21.90 -33.54 5.03
C ASN A 484 -21.00 -33.76 6.27
N LEU A 485 -19.69 -33.59 6.10
CA LEU A 485 -18.67 -33.73 7.14
C LEU A 485 -18.45 -32.42 7.91
N ILE A 486 -17.87 -32.56 9.10
CA ILE A 486 -17.26 -31.49 9.88
C ILE A 486 -15.78 -31.44 9.51
N THR A 487 -15.25 -30.26 9.20
CA THR A 487 -13.80 -30.04 9.04
C THR A 487 -13.25 -29.30 10.25
N GLY A 488 -12.43 -29.97 11.06
CA GLY A 488 -11.61 -29.28 12.07
C GLY A 488 -10.32 -28.78 11.45
N ALA A 489 -9.82 -27.64 11.92
CA ALA A 489 -8.57 -27.05 11.45
C ALA A 489 -7.74 -26.48 12.61
N VAL A 490 -6.43 -26.74 12.61
CA VAL A 490 -5.47 -26.23 13.58
C VAL A 490 -4.42 -25.39 12.84
N PHE A 491 -4.40 -24.10 13.12
CA PHE A 491 -3.44 -23.13 12.59
C PHE A 491 -2.27 -23.01 13.56
N VAL A 492 -1.18 -23.70 13.27
CA VAL A 492 0.01 -23.84 14.10
C VAL A 492 0.91 -22.62 13.98
N ASP A 493 1.32 -22.06 15.11
CA ASP A 493 2.29 -20.97 15.21
C ASP A 493 3.62 -21.49 15.79
N LEU A 494 4.75 -21.07 15.20
CA LEU A 494 6.10 -21.43 15.66
C LEU A 494 6.79 -20.29 16.42
N SER A 495 7.42 -20.62 17.54
CA SER A 495 8.14 -19.69 18.42
C SER A 495 9.50 -19.28 17.85
N ALA A 496 9.46 -18.39 16.85
CA ALA A 496 10.58 -17.84 16.08
C ALA A 496 11.31 -18.91 15.24
N ALA A 497 10.58 -19.52 14.30
CA ALA A 497 11.02 -20.63 13.45
C ALA A 497 12.45 -20.46 12.88
N TYR A 498 12.70 -19.37 12.17
CA TYR A 498 14.02 -19.07 11.58
C TYR A 498 15.15 -19.04 12.60
N ASP A 499 14.91 -18.53 13.82
CA ASP A 499 15.93 -18.44 14.87
C ASP A 499 16.24 -19.81 15.50
N THR A 500 15.30 -20.77 15.42
CA THR A 500 15.41 -22.10 16.04
C THR A 500 16.15 -23.15 15.21
N VAL A 501 16.30 -22.93 13.89
CA VAL A 501 16.89 -23.90 12.95
C VAL A 501 18.28 -24.39 13.40
N ASN A 502 18.42 -25.68 13.69
CA ASN A 502 19.66 -26.26 14.18
C ASN A 502 20.62 -26.54 13.02
N HIS A 503 21.81 -25.92 13.05
CA HIS A 503 22.77 -26.00 11.94
C HIS A 503 23.26 -27.43 11.65
N ARG A 504 23.28 -28.34 12.64
CA ARG A 504 23.65 -29.76 12.43
C ARG A 504 22.52 -30.54 11.77
N ARG A 505 21.27 -30.36 12.19
CA ARG A 505 20.10 -31.01 11.56
C ARG A 505 19.90 -30.52 10.12
N LEU A 506 20.10 -29.21 9.89
CA LEU A 506 20.06 -28.63 8.56
C LEU A 506 21.12 -29.24 7.63
N GLN A 507 22.32 -29.50 8.16
CA GLN A 507 23.40 -30.11 7.38
C GLN A 507 23.06 -31.53 6.90
N THR A 508 22.41 -32.35 7.74
CA THR A 508 21.92 -33.68 7.32
C THR A 508 20.85 -33.52 6.25
N LYS A 509 19.77 -32.80 6.53
CA LYS A 509 18.63 -32.59 5.60
C LYS A 509 19.03 -31.99 4.25
N LEU A 510 20.00 -31.09 4.24
CA LEU A 510 20.56 -30.52 3.01
C LEU A 510 21.25 -31.60 2.17
N HIS A 511 22.08 -32.44 2.79
CA HIS A 511 22.71 -33.58 2.12
C HIS A 511 21.67 -34.58 1.62
N ASP A 512 20.68 -34.91 2.45
CA ASP A 512 19.64 -35.90 2.14
C ASP A 512 18.80 -35.49 0.90
N ILE A 513 18.60 -34.18 0.67
CA ILE A 513 17.85 -33.64 -0.47
C ILE A 513 18.72 -33.37 -1.71
N THR A 514 19.96 -32.88 -1.55
CA THR A 514 20.78 -32.48 -2.72
C THR A 514 21.82 -33.52 -3.14
N ASN A 515 22.05 -34.56 -2.33
CA ASN A 515 23.17 -35.52 -2.45
C ASN A 515 24.52 -34.87 -2.78
N ASP A 516 24.78 -33.67 -2.23
CA ASP A 516 25.99 -32.88 -2.52
C ASP A 516 26.73 -32.53 -1.23
N LEU A 517 27.83 -33.24 -1.01
CA LEU A 517 28.69 -33.07 0.14
C LEU A 517 29.55 -31.78 0.09
N LYS A 518 29.86 -31.23 -1.10
CA LYS A 518 30.62 -29.97 -1.25
C LYS A 518 29.71 -28.77 -0.98
N LEU A 519 28.52 -28.72 -1.56
CA LEU A 519 27.46 -27.74 -1.26
C LEU A 519 27.12 -27.76 0.24
N THR A 520 26.91 -28.96 0.80
CA THR A 520 26.61 -29.14 2.22
C THR A 520 27.71 -28.57 3.12
N ARG A 521 28.99 -28.85 2.82
CA ARG A 521 30.13 -28.28 3.56
C ARG A 521 30.26 -26.77 3.35
N PHE A 522 29.97 -26.26 2.15
CA PHE A 522 30.05 -24.83 1.85
C PHE A 522 28.99 -24.01 2.59
N ILE A 523 27.72 -24.43 2.54
CA ILE A 523 26.63 -23.80 3.29
C ILE A 523 26.90 -23.91 4.80
N GLN A 524 27.41 -25.05 5.28
CA GLN A 524 27.86 -25.18 6.67
C GLN A 524 28.93 -24.11 7.02
N LYS A 525 29.90 -23.85 6.14
CA LYS A 525 30.93 -22.81 6.30
C LYS A 525 30.34 -21.40 6.34
N MET A 526 29.39 -21.09 5.47
CA MET A 526 28.66 -19.80 5.44
C MET A 526 27.86 -19.56 6.74
N MET A 527 27.42 -20.62 7.41
CA MET A 527 26.58 -20.55 8.62
C MET A 527 27.36 -20.63 9.94
N GLN A 528 28.52 -21.29 9.95
CA GLN A 528 29.35 -21.45 11.14
C GLN A 528 29.96 -20.14 11.67
N ASN A 529 30.22 -20.12 12.98
CA ASN A 529 31.00 -19.10 13.68
C ASN A 529 30.51 -17.64 13.57
N ARG A 530 29.31 -17.40 13.02
CA ARG A 530 28.79 -16.06 12.77
C ARG A 530 28.68 -15.20 14.03
N ARG A 531 28.99 -13.91 13.89
CA ARG A 531 28.90 -12.89 14.95
C ARG A 531 27.93 -11.80 14.53
N PHE A 532 27.12 -11.31 15.47
CA PHE A 532 26.21 -10.20 15.22
C PHE A 532 26.20 -9.17 16.35
N PHE A 533 25.76 -7.96 16.04
CA PHE A 533 25.26 -6.99 17.01
C PHE A 533 23.89 -6.47 16.55
N VAL A 534 23.04 -6.09 17.50
CA VAL A 534 21.76 -5.41 17.23
C VAL A 534 22.01 -3.90 17.26
N GLU A 535 21.41 -3.16 16.32
CA GLU A 535 21.28 -1.71 16.36
C GLU A 535 19.80 -1.35 16.55
N LEU A 536 19.51 -0.56 17.58
CA LEU A 536 18.18 -0.05 17.95
C LEU A 536 18.35 1.42 18.35
N ASP A 537 17.59 2.31 17.70
CA ASP A 537 17.66 3.78 17.86
C ASP A 537 19.09 4.38 17.82
N GLY A 538 19.99 3.75 17.06
CA GLY A 538 21.39 4.15 16.93
C GLY A 538 22.32 3.59 18.01
N GLN A 539 21.78 3.11 19.14
CA GLN A 539 22.53 2.34 20.12
C GLN A 539 22.86 0.93 19.58
N LYS A 540 23.96 0.35 20.05
CA LYS A 540 24.47 -0.96 19.58
C LYS A 540 24.62 -1.93 20.74
N SER A 541 24.21 -3.18 20.54
CA SER A 541 24.47 -4.28 21.47
C SER A 541 25.96 -4.63 21.49
N ARG A 542 26.39 -5.40 22.50
CA ARG A 542 27.69 -6.10 22.43
C ARG A 542 27.65 -7.16 21.33
N TRP A 543 28.81 -7.47 20.75
CA TRP A 543 28.94 -8.55 19.76
C TRP A 543 28.61 -9.91 20.38
N ARG A 544 27.67 -10.63 19.78
CA ARG A 544 27.24 -11.99 20.16
C ARG A 544 27.67 -13.00 19.10
N LYS A 545 27.82 -14.28 19.49
CA LYS A 545 28.09 -15.40 18.56
C LYS A 545 26.80 -16.18 18.34
N GLN A 546 26.36 -16.32 17.10
CA GLN A 546 25.22 -17.14 16.72
C GLN A 546 25.64 -18.60 16.64
N LYS A 547 24.85 -19.51 17.23
CA LYS A 547 25.09 -20.97 17.22
C LYS A 547 24.07 -21.76 16.39
N ASN A 548 22.88 -21.19 16.17
CA ASN A 548 21.74 -21.77 15.46
C ASN A 548 20.96 -20.62 14.78
N GLY A 549 20.04 -20.98 13.89
CA GLY A 549 19.13 -20.08 13.21
C GLY A 549 19.64 -19.56 11.87
N LEU A 550 18.71 -19.12 11.02
CA LEU A 550 18.93 -18.57 9.70
C LEU A 550 18.98 -17.03 9.77
N PRO A 551 19.86 -16.35 9.00
CA PRO A 551 19.89 -14.90 8.98
C PRO A 551 18.63 -14.35 8.28
N GLN A 552 17.69 -13.81 9.06
CA GLN A 552 16.46 -13.21 8.55
C GLN A 552 16.78 -12.04 7.60
N GLY A 553 16.75 -12.29 6.29
CA GLY A 553 17.20 -11.36 5.25
C GLY A 553 18.31 -11.87 4.32
N GLY A 554 18.84 -13.08 4.53
CA GLY A 554 19.63 -13.82 3.54
C GLY A 554 18.79 -14.31 2.36
N VAL A 555 19.44 -14.58 1.22
CA VAL A 555 18.79 -15.01 -0.03
C VAL A 555 18.54 -16.53 -0.03
N LEU A 556 19.47 -17.33 0.53
CA LEU A 556 19.28 -18.79 0.69
C LEU A 556 18.39 -19.18 1.88
N ALA A 557 18.19 -18.28 2.85
CA ALA A 557 17.47 -18.58 4.10
C ALA A 557 16.04 -19.15 3.89
N PRO A 558 15.21 -18.71 2.93
CA PRO A 558 13.91 -19.33 2.68
C PRO A 558 14.01 -20.78 2.18
N THR A 559 14.90 -21.05 1.21
CA THR A 559 15.13 -22.40 0.67
C THR A 559 15.71 -23.35 1.73
N LEU A 560 16.63 -22.86 2.56
CA LEU A 560 17.17 -23.61 3.69
C LEU A 560 16.11 -23.91 4.77
N TYR A 561 15.12 -23.03 4.95
CA TYR A 561 13.99 -23.31 5.83
C TYR A 561 13.09 -24.41 5.26
N ASN A 562 12.74 -24.34 3.97
CA ASN A 562 11.93 -25.37 3.31
C ASN A 562 12.61 -26.75 3.37
N ILE A 563 13.93 -26.83 3.10
CA ILE A 563 14.75 -28.04 3.28
C ILE A 563 14.69 -28.55 4.72
N TYR A 564 14.69 -27.64 5.71
CA TYR A 564 14.65 -28.01 7.13
C TYR A 564 13.33 -28.65 7.56
N THR A 565 12.23 -28.31 6.87
CA THR A 565 10.87 -28.78 7.18
C THR A 565 10.26 -29.67 6.09
N ALA A 566 11.08 -30.23 5.19
CA ALA A 566 10.59 -31.03 4.06
C ALA A 566 9.93 -32.34 4.52
N ASP A 567 10.47 -32.96 5.57
CA ASP A 567 10.00 -34.22 6.18
C ASP A 567 8.95 -34.00 7.30
N ILE A 568 8.20 -32.90 7.26
CA ILE A 568 7.11 -32.67 8.22
C ILE A 568 6.06 -33.80 8.07
N PRO A 569 5.64 -34.47 9.17
CA PRO A 569 4.80 -35.65 9.07
C PRO A 569 3.40 -35.31 8.56
N SER A 570 2.87 -36.21 7.74
CA SER A 570 1.43 -36.31 7.49
C SER A 570 0.89 -37.50 8.28
N THR A 571 -0.33 -37.37 8.81
CA THR A 571 -1.00 -38.42 9.60
C THR A 571 -2.27 -38.89 8.91
N GLU A 572 -2.63 -40.16 9.11
CA GLU A 572 -3.84 -40.72 8.53
C GLU A 572 -5.09 -39.90 8.90
N ASN A 573 -6.04 -39.79 7.97
CA ASN A 573 -7.27 -39.01 8.10
C ASN A 573 -7.07 -37.50 8.38
N THR A 574 -5.87 -36.97 8.07
CA THR A 574 -5.55 -35.54 8.10
C THR A 574 -4.92 -35.05 6.79
N ARG A 575 -4.83 -33.72 6.61
CA ARG A 575 -4.09 -33.06 5.50
C ARG A 575 -3.36 -31.82 6.02
N ASN A 576 -2.19 -31.50 5.43
CA ASN A 576 -1.47 -30.28 5.75
C ASN A 576 -1.58 -29.23 4.63
N PHE A 577 -1.72 -27.96 5.03
CA PHE A 577 -1.61 -26.80 4.16
C PHE A 577 -0.52 -25.89 4.75
N ILE A 578 0.69 -25.98 4.19
CA ILE A 578 1.89 -25.35 4.74
C ILE A 578 2.28 -24.17 3.85
N TYR A 579 2.60 -23.02 4.46
CA TYR A 579 3.19 -21.89 3.77
C TYR A 579 4.31 -21.31 4.63
N ALA A 580 5.55 -21.72 4.35
CA ALA A 580 6.73 -21.42 5.16
C ALA A 580 6.56 -21.95 6.60
N ASP A 581 6.53 -21.09 7.60
CA ASP A 581 6.27 -21.44 9.01
C ASP A 581 4.78 -21.44 9.41
N ASP A 582 3.88 -20.85 8.61
CA ASP A 582 2.43 -20.95 8.82
C ASP A 582 1.94 -22.34 8.37
N THR A 583 1.57 -23.22 9.31
CA THR A 583 1.07 -24.57 9.03
C THR A 583 -0.39 -24.72 9.47
N CYS A 584 -1.27 -25.16 8.57
CA CYS A 584 -2.64 -25.55 8.90
C CYS A 584 -2.81 -27.06 8.74
N ILE A 585 -3.27 -27.74 9.78
CA ILE A 585 -3.60 -29.18 9.75
C ILE A 585 -5.11 -29.33 9.83
N THR A 586 -5.72 -30.10 8.93
CA THR A 586 -7.16 -30.38 8.94
C THR A 586 -7.46 -31.87 9.15
N ALA A 587 -8.65 -32.15 9.69
CA ALA A 587 -9.24 -33.48 9.74
C ALA A 587 -10.73 -33.39 9.42
N GLN A 588 -11.29 -34.42 8.79
CA GLN A 588 -12.72 -34.49 8.42
C GLN A 588 -13.39 -35.75 8.96
N HIS A 589 -14.55 -35.60 9.59
CA HIS A 589 -15.40 -36.71 10.01
C HIS A 589 -16.88 -36.28 10.15
N SER A 590 -17.79 -37.24 10.35
CA SER A 590 -19.22 -36.97 10.59
C SER A 590 -19.51 -36.42 12.01
N THR A 591 -18.60 -36.64 12.95
CA THR A 591 -18.67 -36.30 14.39
C THR A 591 -17.53 -35.37 14.80
N PHE A 592 -17.71 -34.60 15.88
CA PHE A 592 -16.66 -33.71 16.38
C PHE A 592 -15.54 -34.49 17.08
N GLU A 593 -15.90 -35.59 17.74
CA GLU A 593 -15.05 -36.38 18.64
C GLU A 593 -13.96 -37.13 17.87
N ALA A 594 -14.26 -37.60 16.65
CA ALA A 594 -13.27 -38.19 15.75
C ALA A 594 -12.38 -37.14 15.08
N VAL A 595 -12.92 -35.96 14.77
CA VAL A 595 -12.09 -34.79 14.36
C VAL A 595 -11.13 -34.39 15.48
N GLU A 596 -11.56 -34.43 16.74
CA GLU A 596 -10.70 -34.22 17.90
C GLU A 596 -9.64 -35.31 18.04
N LEU A 597 -10.00 -36.59 17.85
CA LEU A 597 -9.06 -37.71 17.88
C LEU A 597 -7.95 -37.54 16.83
N HIS A 598 -8.31 -37.37 15.55
CA HIS A 598 -7.34 -37.26 14.45
C HIS A 598 -6.42 -36.04 14.62
N LEU A 599 -6.97 -34.88 15.02
CA LEU A 599 -6.16 -33.66 15.22
C LEU A 599 -5.25 -33.76 16.46
N ASN A 600 -5.68 -34.40 17.55
CA ASN A 600 -4.78 -34.63 18.70
C ASN A 600 -3.65 -35.62 18.33
N THR A 601 -3.92 -36.66 17.54
CA THR A 601 -2.89 -37.58 17.02
C THR A 601 -1.88 -36.87 16.12
N ALA A 602 -2.35 -36.02 15.19
CA ALA A 602 -1.48 -35.20 14.35
C ALA A 602 -0.59 -34.25 15.19
N LEU A 603 -1.17 -33.61 16.20
CA LEU A 603 -0.46 -32.71 17.11
C LEU A 603 0.57 -33.44 17.99
N ALA A 604 0.33 -34.70 18.36
CA ALA A 604 1.31 -35.53 19.06
C ALA A 604 2.53 -35.84 18.16
N SER A 605 2.29 -36.35 16.95
CA SER A 605 3.33 -36.61 15.94
C SER A 605 4.15 -35.33 15.64
N LEU A 606 3.47 -34.20 15.43
CA LEU A 606 4.12 -32.90 15.20
C LEU A 606 4.97 -32.44 16.40
N SER A 607 4.56 -32.73 17.63
CA SER A 607 5.36 -32.43 18.83
C SER A 607 6.65 -33.24 18.89
N GLU A 608 6.62 -34.51 18.50
CA GLU A 608 7.83 -35.34 18.41
C GLU A 608 8.75 -34.87 17.29
N TYR A 609 8.19 -34.58 16.12
CA TYR A 609 8.90 -34.01 14.98
C TYR A 609 9.60 -32.70 15.32
N TYR A 610 8.90 -31.76 15.96
CA TYR A 610 9.48 -30.49 16.39
C TYR A 610 10.55 -30.67 17.47
N ARG A 611 10.37 -31.60 18.42
CA ARG A 611 11.39 -31.96 19.41
C ARG A 611 12.66 -32.52 18.75
N ALA A 612 12.52 -33.45 17.79
CA ALA A 612 13.63 -34.06 17.06
C ALA A 612 14.41 -33.07 16.17
N ASN A 613 13.72 -32.04 15.68
CA ASN A 613 14.24 -30.97 14.83
C ASN A 613 14.45 -29.63 15.57
N TYR A 614 14.45 -29.60 16.90
CA TYR A 614 14.71 -28.41 17.73
C TYR A 614 13.78 -27.20 17.46
N LEU A 615 12.68 -27.41 16.73
CA LEU A 615 11.63 -26.41 16.51
C LEU A 615 10.80 -26.27 17.78
N ARG A 616 10.12 -25.13 17.91
CA ARG A 616 9.38 -24.79 19.13
C ARG A 616 7.95 -24.42 18.79
N ALA A 617 7.04 -25.34 19.07
CA ALA A 617 5.59 -25.11 19.09
C ALA A 617 5.23 -23.83 19.87
N ASN A 618 4.08 -23.23 19.55
CA ASN A 618 3.49 -22.16 20.34
C ASN A 618 2.00 -22.41 20.59
N PRO A 619 1.64 -23.32 21.51
CA PRO A 619 0.23 -23.65 21.79
C PRO A 619 -0.63 -22.42 22.14
N SER A 620 -0.05 -21.41 22.80
CA SER A 620 -0.74 -20.17 23.19
C SER A 620 -0.99 -19.18 22.03
N LYS A 621 -0.43 -19.41 20.83
CA LYS A 621 -0.79 -18.67 19.61
C LYS A 621 -1.39 -19.55 18.50
N THR A 622 -1.28 -20.87 18.63
CA THR A 622 -1.96 -21.84 17.78
C THR A 622 -3.48 -21.68 17.95
N GLN A 623 -4.21 -21.62 16.84
CA GLN A 623 -5.66 -21.40 16.84
C GLN A 623 -6.40 -22.62 16.28
N VAL A 624 -7.55 -22.93 16.86
CA VAL A 624 -8.42 -24.02 16.37
C VAL A 624 -9.70 -23.43 15.83
N CYS A 625 -10.16 -23.89 14.67
CA CYS A 625 -11.46 -23.54 14.10
C CYS A 625 -12.18 -24.81 13.65
N VAL A 626 -13.51 -24.74 13.54
CA VAL A 626 -14.33 -25.81 13.01
C VAL A 626 -15.26 -25.27 11.93
N PHE A 627 -15.34 -25.98 10.81
CA PHE A 627 -16.14 -25.62 9.65
C PHE A 627 -17.20 -26.69 9.43
N HIS A 628 -18.47 -26.32 9.52
CA HIS A 628 -19.62 -27.22 9.35
C HIS A 628 -20.90 -26.42 9.15
N LEU A 629 -21.90 -27.03 8.48
CA LEU A 629 -23.20 -26.39 8.24
C LEU A 629 -24.26 -26.68 9.32
N LYS A 630 -23.94 -27.53 10.32
CA LYS A 630 -24.86 -27.94 11.41
C LYS A 630 -25.21 -26.75 12.33
N ASN A 631 -26.22 -25.96 11.97
CA ASN A 631 -26.51 -24.67 12.63
C ASN A 631 -26.96 -24.78 14.09
N ARG A 632 -27.58 -25.89 14.52
CA ARG A 632 -27.91 -26.14 15.94
C ARG A 632 -26.65 -26.22 16.82
N GLU A 633 -25.52 -26.63 16.23
CA GLU A 633 -24.23 -26.80 16.89
C GLU A 633 -23.26 -25.66 16.59
N ALA A 634 -23.74 -24.51 16.11
CA ALA A 634 -22.89 -23.39 15.67
C ALA A 634 -22.00 -22.75 16.76
N LYS A 635 -22.13 -23.19 18.03
CA LYS A 635 -21.29 -22.81 19.18
C LYS A 635 -20.43 -23.98 19.71
N ARG A 636 -20.34 -25.11 19.00
CA ARG A 636 -19.55 -26.28 19.41
C ARG A 636 -18.07 -26.02 19.12
N GLU A 637 -17.28 -25.84 20.18
CA GLU A 637 -15.83 -25.72 20.10
C GLU A 637 -15.15 -27.09 20.15
N LEU A 638 -13.99 -27.21 19.49
CA LEU A 638 -13.13 -28.41 19.52
C LEU A 638 -12.16 -28.38 20.71
N LYS A 639 -12.16 -29.43 21.54
CA LYS A 639 -11.40 -29.54 22.80
C LYS A 639 -9.99 -30.12 22.61
N LEU A 640 -9.20 -29.53 21.73
CA LEU A 640 -7.83 -29.98 21.46
C LEU A 640 -6.83 -29.54 22.55
N LYS A 641 -5.90 -30.42 22.90
CA LYS A 641 -4.81 -30.14 23.85
C LYS A 641 -3.46 -30.41 23.20
N TRP A 642 -2.53 -29.47 23.34
CA TRP A 642 -1.17 -29.64 22.79
C TRP A 642 -0.12 -29.26 23.82
N ASN A 643 0.77 -30.21 24.13
CA ASN A 643 1.79 -30.06 25.18
C ASN A 643 1.18 -29.61 26.54
N ASN A 644 0.08 -30.27 26.93
CA ASN A 644 -0.78 -29.99 28.09
C ASN A 644 -1.47 -28.61 28.12
N VAL A 645 -1.33 -27.78 27.08
CA VAL A 645 -2.05 -26.51 26.93
C VAL A 645 -3.34 -26.75 26.16
N GLN A 646 -4.48 -26.28 26.69
CA GLN A 646 -5.74 -26.22 25.96
C GLN A 646 -5.61 -25.22 24.81
N LEU A 647 -5.86 -25.65 23.57
CA LEU A 647 -5.77 -24.76 22.42
C LEU A 647 -6.98 -23.82 22.35
N ASN A 648 -6.74 -22.58 21.94
CA ASN A 648 -7.76 -21.54 21.88
C ASN A 648 -8.64 -21.69 20.63
N HIS A 649 -9.94 -21.90 20.82
CA HIS A 649 -10.90 -21.86 19.73
C HIS A 649 -11.07 -20.44 19.17
N CYS A 650 -11.17 -20.31 17.85
CA CYS A 650 -11.37 -19.05 17.17
C CYS A 650 -12.42 -19.24 16.07
N GLU A 651 -13.62 -18.70 16.28
CA GLU A 651 -14.73 -18.68 15.31
C GLU A 651 -14.33 -18.16 13.91
N HIS A 652 -13.30 -17.32 13.85
CA HIS A 652 -12.93 -16.55 12.68
C HIS A 652 -11.40 -16.38 12.54
N PRO A 653 -10.66 -17.47 12.26
CA PRO A 653 -9.19 -17.45 12.20
C PRO A 653 -8.71 -16.62 10.99
N VAL A 654 -7.44 -16.19 11.04
CA VAL A 654 -6.79 -15.49 9.92
C VAL A 654 -5.65 -16.34 9.38
N TYR A 655 -5.84 -16.90 8.19
CA TYR A 655 -4.83 -17.69 7.48
C TYR A 655 -4.40 -16.95 6.22
N LEU A 656 -3.09 -16.78 6.02
CA LEU A 656 -2.47 -16.10 4.87
C LEU A 656 -3.12 -14.75 4.49
N GLY A 657 -3.61 -14.01 5.50
CA GLY A 657 -4.21 -12.68 5.37
C GLY A 657 -5.72 -12.64 5.11
N VAL A 658 -6.38 -13.77 4.83
CA VAL A 658 -7.85 -13.88 4.71
C VAL A 658 -8.44 -14.30 6.05
N LYS A 659 -9.59 -13.72 6.43
CA LYS A 659 -10.34 -14.09 7.64
C LYS A 659 -11.44 -15.09 7.28
N LEU A 660 -11.32 -16.32 7.77
CA LEU A 660 -12.31 -17.38 7.53
C LEU A 660 -13.46 -17.28 8.55
N ASP A 661 -14.51 -18.08 8.35
CA ASP A 661 -15.63 -18.27 9.28
C ASP A 661 -16.26 -19.65 9.04
N ARG A 662 -17.00 -20.18 10.04
CA ARG A 662 -17.58 -21.54 10.10
C ARG A 662 -18.22 -22.05 8.79
N THR A 663 -18.84 -21.17 8.00
CA THR A 663 -19.60 -21.51 6.78
C THR A 663 -18.98 -20.95 5.50
N LEU A 664 -17.75 -20.41 5.57
CA LEU A 664 -17.05 -19.71 4.48
C LEU A 664 -17.90 -18.62 3.81
N SER A 665 -18.61 -17.82 4.62
CA SER A 665 -19.35 -16.64 4.14
C SER A 665 -18.44 -15.46 3.78
N PHE A 666 -17.20 -15.43 4.31
CA PHE A 666 -16.20 -14.37 4.22
C PHE A 666 -16.68 -12.99 4.71
N LYS A 667 -17.80 -12.93 5.44
CA LYS A 667 -18.43 -11.68 5.88
C LYS A 667 -17.46 -10.77 6.63
N LYS A 668 -16.75 -11.34 7.63
CA LYS A 668 -15.79 -10.61 8.46
C LYS A 668 -14.46 -10.30 7.76
N HIS A 669 -14.17 -10.93 6.62
CA HIS A 669 -13.07 -10.55 5.74
C HIS A 669 -13.44 -9.34 4.88
N ILE A 670 -14.64 -9.36 4.28
CA ILE A 670 -15.15 -8.31 3.40
C ILE A 670 -15.41 -7.02 4.19
N GLU A 671 -16.05 -7.08 5.37
CA GLU A 671 -16.21 -5.92 6.27
C GLU A 671 -14.86 -5.28 6.64
N LYS A 672 -13.83 -6.10 6.93
CA LYS A 672 -12.46 -5.62 7.22
C LYS A 672 -11.76 -5.05 5.98
N THR A 673 -12.12 -5.53 4.79
CA THR A 673 -11.54 -5.08 3.52
C THR A 673 -12.18 -3.77 3.03
N ILE A 674 -13.46 -3.55 3.31
CA ILE A 674 -14.14 -2.27 3.08
C ILE A 674 -13.42 -1.12 3.81
N GLY A 675 -13.23 -1.22 5.13
CA GLY A 675 -12.52 -0.19 5.91
C GLY A 675 -11.04 0.02 5.48
N LYS A 676 -10.38 -1.03 4.97
CA LYS A 676 -9.05 -0.95 4.35
C LYS A 676 -9.06 -0.19 3.01
N VAL A 677 -10.16 -0.18 2.27
CA VAL A 677 -10.30 0.56 1.01
C VAL A 677 -10.73 1.99 1.30
N GLU A 678 -11.65 2.22 2.24
CA GLU A 678 -12.11 3.56 2.65
C GLU A 678 -10.95 4.43 3.17
N SER A 679 -10.14 3.88 4.08
CA SER A 679 -8.93 4.53 4.60
C SER A 679 -7.89 4.86 3.52
N ARG A 680 -7.93 4.20 2.35
CA ARG A 680 -7.08 4.51 1.19
C ARG A 680 -7.75 5.42 0.17
N ASN A 681 -9.08 5.37 0.02
CA ASN A 681 -9.85 6.36 -0.73
C ASN A 681 -9.78 7.74 -0.08
N ALA A 682 -9.55 7.81 1.25
CA ALA A 682 -9.17 9.04 1.95
C ALA A 682 -7.74 9.52 1.59
N ILE A 683 -6.83 8.65 1.16
CA ILE A 683 -5.49 9.03 0.65
C ILE A 683 -5.60 9.47 -0.82
N ILE A 684 -6.30 8.72 -1.68
CA ILE A 684 -6.56 9.12 -3.07
C ILE A 684 -7.28 10.48 -3.09
N GLY A 685 -8.25 10.69 -2.19
CA GLY A 685 -8.93 11.98 -1.99
C GLY A 685 -8.06 13.14 -1.48
N LYS A 686 -6.76 12.94 -1.20
CA LYS A 686 -5.78 13.99 -0.96
C LYS A 686 -4.90 14.27 -2.19
N LEU A 687 -4.93 13.40 -3.21
CA LEU A 687 -4.20 13.59 -4.47
C LEU A 687 -4.99 14.42 -5.50
N VAL A 688 -6.28 14.66 -5.24
CA VAL A 688 -7.23 15.31 -6.17
C VAL A 688 -8.12 16.31 -5.44
N SER A 689 -8.49 17.39 -6.11
CA SER A 689 -9.45 18.40 -5.62
C SER A 689 -10.32 18.92 -6.79
N SER A 690 -11.05 20.02 -6.59
CA SER A 690 -11.82 20.69 -7.65
C SER A 690 -10.98 21.60 -8.56
N HIS A 691 -9.77 22.01 -8.13
CA HIS A 691 -8.98 23.06 -8.81
C HIS A 691 -7.52 22.65 -9.10
N TYR A 692 -7.00 21.63 -8.41
CA TYR A 692 -5.68 21.05 -8.62
C TYR A 692 -5.70 19.54 -8.35
N GLY A 693 -4.72 18.80 -8.85
CA GLY A 693 -4.60 17.37 -8.59
C GLY A 693 -3.47 16.73 -9.38
N ALA A 694 -3.11 15.50 -9.01
CA ALA A 694 -2.10 14.73 -9.73
C ALA A 694 -2.60 14.34 -11.14
N ASP A 695 -1.65 14.07 -12.05
CA ASP A 695 -1.89 13.52 -13.40
C ASP A 695 -2.91 12.36 -13.36
N PRO A 696 -3.91 12.30 -14.27
CA PRO A 696 -4.91 11.24 -14.28
C PRO A 696 -4.32 9.82 -14.29
N LYS A 697 -3.23 9.57 -15.04
CA LYS A 697 -2.54 8.26 -15.07
C LYS A 697 -1.89 7.93 -13.72
N THR A 698 -1.40 8.96 -13.04
CA THR A 698 -0.83 8.91 -11.69
C THR A 698 -1.91 8.62 -10.63
N VAL A 699 -3.07 9.27 -10.68
CA VAL A 699 -4.22 8.97 -9.79
C VAL A 699 -4.74 7.55 -10.03
N GLN A 700 -4.91 7.15 -11.29
CA GLN A 700 -5.29 5.81 -11.71
C GLN A 700 -4.32 4.76 -11.15
N SER A 701 -3.02 4.94 -11.36
CA SER A 701 -1.97 4.04 -10.86
C SER A 701 -1.96 3.94 -9.34
N ALA A 702 -2.15 5.05 -8.64
CA ALA A 702 -2.27 5.07 -7.17
C ALA A 702 -3.48 4.27 -6.69
N ALA A 703 -4.63 4.45 -7.32
CA ALA A 703 -5.86 3.74 -6.98
C ALA A 703 -5.76 2.23 -7.25
N VAL A 704 -5.10 1.82 -8.34
CA VAL A 704 -4.80 0.40 -8.60
C VAL A 704 -3.84 -0.16 -7.55
N ALA A 705 -2.73 0.54 -7.26
CA ALA A 705 -1.71 0.10 -6.33
C ALA A 705 -2.16 0.09 -4.85
N LEU A 706 -3.09 0.96 -4.46
CA LEU A 706 -3.57 1.10 -3.09
C LEU A 706 -4.92 0.43 -2.83
N CYS A 707 -5.93 0.75 -3.64
CA CYS A 707 -7.30 0.34 -3.41
C CYS A 707 -7.59 -1.02 -4.06
N MET A 708 -7.41 -1.14 -5.39
CA MET A 708 -7.74 -2.37 -6.12
C MET A 708 -6.90 -3.55 -5.62
N SER A 709 -5.57 -3.39 -5.56
CA SER A 709 -4.61 -4.41 -5.08
C SER A 709 -4.97 -5.06 -3.73
N SER A 710 -5.64 -4.31 -2.87
CA SER A 710 -5.97 -4.68 -1.50
C SER A 710 -7.45 -5.01 -1.29
N ALA A 711 -8.31 -4.56 -2.20
CA ALA A 711 -9.68 -5.03 -2.32
C ALA A 711 -9.71 -6.43 -2.94
N GLU A 712 -8.82 -6.72 -3.89
CA GLU A 712 -8.80 -7.94 -4.71
C GLU A 712 -7.84 -9.01 -4.19
N TYR A 713 -7.12 -8.77 -3.09
CA TYR A 713 -6.18 -9.73 -2.51
C TYR A 713 -6.88 -11.06 -2.18
N ALA A 714 -6.33 -12.15 -2.73
CA ALA A 714 -6.88 -13.50 -2.66
C ALA A 714 -8.35 -13.62 -3.13
N CYS A 715 -8.81 -12.76 -4.04
CA CYS A 715 -10.21 -12.78 -4.50
C CYS A 715 -10.74 -14.11 -5.07
N PRO A 716 -9.96 -15.03 -5.68
CA PRO A 716 -10.48 -16.35 -6.08
C PRO A 716 -11.10 -17.16 -4.93
N VAL A 717 -10.65 -16.90 -3.69
CA VAL A 717 -11.10 -17.58 -2.47
C VAL A 717 -12.48 -17.09 -2.02
N TRP A 718 -12.75 -15.78 -2.11
CA TRP A 718 -13.92 -15.14 -1.48
C TRP A 718 -14.85 -14.38 -2.44
N SER A 719 -14.52 -14.26 -3.73
CA SER A 719 -15.28 -13.50 -4.75
C SER A 719 -16.74 -13.93 -4.89
N ARG A 720 -17.03 -15.21 -4.60
CA ARG A 720 -18.35 -15.84 -4.64
C ARG A 720 -19.23 -15.53 -3.42
N SER A 721 -18.73 -14.78 -2.43
CA SER A 721 -19.52 -14.38 -1.25
C SER A 721 -20.62 -13.37 -1.61
N ALA A 722 -21.84 -13.62 -1.12
CA ALA A 722 -22.99 -12.72 -1.25
C ALA A 722 -22.75 -11.29 -0.69
N HIS A 723 -21.69 -11.07 0.10
CA HIS A 723 -21.34 -9.76 0.65
C HIS A 723 -20.46 -8.91 -0.27
N VAL A 724 -19.93 -9.45 -1.36
CA VAL A 724 -18.97 -8.77 -2.25
C VAL A 724 -19.52 -7.48 -2.88
N LYS A 725 -20.84 -7.43 -3.19
CA LYS A 725 -21.50 -6.20 -3.69
C LYS A 725 -21.30 -4.96 -2.79
N LYS A 726 -21.08 -5.15 -1.48
CA LYS A 726 -20.77 -4.06 -0.55
C LYS A 726 -19.38 -3.47 -0.78
N LEU A 727 -18.38 -4.33 -1.06
CA LEU A 727 -17.02 -3.90 -1.42
C LEU A 727 -17.02 -3.18 -2.77
N ASP A 728 -17.86 -3.61 -3.71
CA ASP A 728 -18.00 -2.96 -5.01
C ASP A 728 -18.54 -1.53 -4.89
N THR A 729 -19.47 -1.28 -3.96
CA THR A 729 -19.93 0.09 -3.64
C THR A 729 -18.78 0.96 -3.12
N THR A 730 -17.91 0.43 -2.26
CA THR A 730 -16.70 1.11 -1.81
C THR A 730 -15.70 1.34 -2.94
N LEU A 731 -15.57 0.39 -3.87
CA LEU A 731 -14.73 0.53 -5.05
C LEU A 731 -15.27 1.56 -6.04
N ASN A 732 -16.59 1.71 -6.19
CA ASN A 732 -17.19 2.75 -7.04
C ASN A 732 -16.81 4.17 -6.57
N ASN A 733 -16.63 4.38 -5.26
CA ASN A 733 -16.07 5.61 -4.72
C ASN A 733 -14.57 5.79 -5.04
N THR A 734 -13.83 4.72 -5.32
CA THR A 734 -12.49 4.76 -5.90
C THR A 734 -12.55 5.22 -7.36
N TYR A 735 -13.38 4.58 -8.20
CA TYR A 735 -13.52 4.93 -9.62
C TYR A 735 -13.90 6.41 -9.82
N ARG A 736 -14.89 6.92 -9.05
CA ARG A 736 -15.27 8.35 -9.07
C ARG A 736 -14.13 9.30 -8.68
N LYS A 737 -13.16 8.85 -7.85
CA LYS A 737 -11.95 9.62 -7.51
C LYS A 737 -10.86 9.57 -8.59
N ILE A 738 -10.90 8.61 -9.51
CA ILE A 738 -10.02 8.54 -10.69
C ILE A 738 -10.57 9.40 -11.82
N THR A 739 -11.89 9.35 -12.05
CA THR A 739 -12.55 10.06 -13.18
C THR A 739 -12.92 11.50 -12.85
N GLY A 740 -13.08 11.83 -11.57
CA GLY A 740 -13.61 13.12 -11.13
C GLY A 740 -15.15 13.25 -11.27
N CYS A 741 -15.85 12.20 -11.70
CA CYS A 741 -17.30 12.15 -11.86
C CYS A 741 -18.05 12.30 -10.52
N LEU A 742 -19.26 12.85 -10.59
CA LEU A 742 -20.11 13.07 -9.43
C LEU A 742 -20.80 11.77 -8.96
N LYS A 743 -21.44 11.79 -7.79
CA LYS A 743 -22.14 10.63 -7.21
C LYS A 743 -23.23 10.02 -8.12
N PRO A 744 -24.05 10.79 -8.88
CA PRO A 744 -25.14 10.22 -9.67
C PRO A 744 -24.75 9.66 -11.04
N THR A 745 -23.53 9.90 -11.56
CA THR A 745 -23.03 9.30 -12.82
C THR A 745 -23.14 7.77 -12.80
N LYS A 746 -23.49 7.12 -13.92
CA LYS A 746 -23.74 5.66 -13.93
C LYS A 746 -22.49 4.85 -13.60
N VAL A 747 -22.67 3.59 -13.24
CA VAL A 747 -21.57 2.74 -12.73
C VAL A 747 -20.74 2.15 -13.89
N GLU A 748 -21.36 1.85 -15.02
CA GLU A 748 -20.68 1.40 -16.24
C GLU A 748 -19.77 2.52 -16.79
N GLU A 749 -20.33 3.74 -16.87
CA GLU A 749 -19.64 4.95 -17.33
C GLU A 749 -18.35 5.24 -16.55
N ILE A 750 -18.35 5.13 -15.22
CA ILE A 750 -17.14 5.38 -14.41
C ILE A 750 -16.10 4.26 -14.48
N TYR A 751 -16.48 3.02 -14.80
CA TYR A 751 -15.50 1.95 -15.06
C TYR A 751 -14.78 2.22 -16.38
N HIS A 752 -15.55 2.51 -17.44
CA HIS A 752 -15.02 2.90 -18.73
C HIS A 752 -14.08 4.10 -18.57
N LEU A 753 -14.58 5.24 -18.07
CA LEU A 753 -13.82 6.48 -17.93
C LEU A 753 -12.57 6.38 -17.03
N ALA A 754 -12.50 5.42 -16.12
CA ALA A 754 -11.30 5.21 -15.32
C ALA A 754 -10.17 4.46 -16.05
N GLY A 755 -10.43 3.90 -17.25
CA GLY A 755 -9.50 3.02 -17.95
C GLY A 755 -9.20 1.73 -17.17
N ILE A 756 -10.16 1.26 -16.37
CA ILE A 756 -10.01 0.09 -15.49
C ILE A 756 -11.31 -0.72 -15.57
N GLY A 757 -11.23 -1.96 -16.07
CA GLY A 757 -12.38 -2.87 -16.12
C GLY A 757 -13.02 -3.11 -14.74
N SER A 758 -14.30 -3.46 -14.71
CA SER A 758 -15.10 -3.52 -13.48
C SER A 758 -14.52 -4.46 -12.41
N PRO A 759 -14.84 -4.25 -11.11
CA PRO A 759 -14.46 -5.15 -10.03
C PRO A 759 -14.81 -6.62 -10.29
N ASN A 760 -15.91 -6.89 -11.01
CA ASN A 760 -16.29 -8.25 -11.35
C ASN A 760 -15.33 -8.86 -12.39
N GLN A 761 -15.14 -8.20 -13.54
CA GLN A 761 -14.21 -8.65 -14.59
C GLN A 761 -12.78 -8.85 -14.06
N ARG A 762 -12.29 -7.92 -13.22
CA ARG A 762 -10.95 -8.02 -12.60
C ARG A 762 -10.80 -9.23 -11.68
N ARG A 763 -11.84 -9.55 -10.90
CA ARG A 763 -11.87 -10.77 -10.07
C ARG A 763 -11.96 -12.03 -10.93
N THR A 764 -12.83 -12.07 -11.94
CA THR A 764 -12.95 -13.22 -12.87
C THR A 764 -11.62 -13.51 -13.58
N ASN A 765 -10.94 -12.50 -14.10
CA ASN A 765 -9.63 -12.66 -14.74
C ASN A 765 -8.53 -13.13 -13.75
N THR A 766 -8.72 -12.91 -12.45
CA THR A 766 -7.84 -13.43 -11.40
C THR A 766 -8.20 -14.86 -11.00
N CYS A 767 -9.50 -15.22 -10.99
CA CYS A 767 -9.97 -16.59 -10.83
C CYS A 767 -9.45 -17.50 -11.93
N LEU A 768 -9.59 -17.10 -13.20
CA LEU A 768 -9.11 -17.84 -14.37
C LEU A 768 -7.59 -18.09 -14.29
N LYS A 769 -6.81 -17.10 -13.84
CA LYS A 769 -5.34 -17.25 -13.70
C LYS A 769 -4.92 -18.24 -12.63
N GLU A 770 -5.64 -18.40 -11.52
CA GLU A 770 -5.34 -19.49 -10.57
C GLU A 770 -5.91 -20.84 -11.07
N ARG A 771 -7.04 -20.85 -11.79
CA ARG A 771 -7.63 -22.07 -12.38
C ARG A 771 -6.73 -22.67 -13.47
N MET A 772 -6.10 -21.83 -14.28
CA MET A 772 -5.05 -22.24 -15.22
C MET A 772 -3.89 -22.92 -14.52
N LYS A 773 -3.33 -22.32 -13.46
CA LYS A 773 -2.20 -22.92 -12.73
C LYS A 773 -2.54 -24.32 -12.22
N GLN A 774 -3.73 -24.51 -11.67
CA GLN A 774 -4.19 -25.84 -11.29
C GLN A 774 -4.23 -26.81 -12.49
N ALA A 775 -4.70 -26.35 -13.65
CA ALA A 775 -4.80 -27.18 -14.85
C ALA A 775 -3.44 -27.51 -15.48
N THR A 776 -2.40 -26.67 -15.32
CA THR A 776 -1.12 -26.81 -16.05
C THR A 776 0.12 -27.03 -15.18
N ASP A 777 0.10 -26.74 -13.88
CA ASP A 777 1.19 -27.04 -12.93
C ASP A 777 0.89 -28.38 -12.26
N ASP A 778 1.51 -29.45 -12.76
CA ASP A 778 1.47 -30.82 -12.23
C ASP A 778 1.71 -30.90 -10.70
N ARG A 779 2.65 -30.08 -10.20
CA ARG A 779 2.99 -29.94 -8.77
C ARG A 779 1.88 -29.26 -7.95
N HIS A 780 0.76 -28.83 -8.53
CA HIS A 780 -0.31 -28.15 -7.81
C HIS A 780 -1.18 -29.16 -7.06
N MET A 781 -1.48 -28.93 -5.77
CA MET A 781 -2.22 -29.89 -4.93
C MET A 781 -3.60 -30.29 -5.49
N LEU A 782 -4.24 -29.38 -6.25
CA LEU A 782 -5.52 -29.63 -6.93
C LEU A 782 -5.36 -30.00 -8.43
N HIS A 783 -4.16 -30.27 -8.93
CA HIS A 783 -3.97 -30.77 -10.30
C HIS A 783 -4.64 -32.14 -10.45
N GLY A 784 -5.31 -32.39 -11.59
CA GLY A 784 -6.13 -33.59 -11.80
C GLY A 784 -7.30 -33.80 -10.82
N TYR A 785 -7.56 -32.87 -9.90
CA TYR A 785 -8.49 -33.10 -8.78
C TYR A 785 -9.95 -33.13 -9.22
N LEU A 786 -10.56 -34.31 -9.12
CA LEU A 786 -11.99 -34.54 -9.30
C LEU A 786 -12.75 -34.07 -8.05
N GLN A 787 -13.77 -33.24 -8.23
CA GLN A 787 -14.65 -32.81 -7.13
C GLN A 787 -15.58 -33.95 -6.69
N PRO A 788 -15.98 -34.00 -5.40
CA PRO A 788 -17.02 -34.90 -4.93
C PRO A 788 -18.40 -34.53 -5.49
N HIS A 789 -19.34 -35.47 -5.42
CA HIS A 789 -20.72 -35.27 -5.88
C HIS A 789 -21.39 -34.03 -5.23
N LYS A 790 -21.93 -33.14 -6.05
CA LYS A 790 -22.52 -31.86 -5.61
C LYS A 790 -23.90 -32.05 -4.97
N ARG A 791 -23.92 -32.30 -3.66
CA ARG A 791 -25.15 -32.40 -2.84
C ARG A 791 -25.79 -31.04 -2.54
N LEU A 792 -25.00 -29.98 -2.44
CA LEU A 792 -25.43 -28.63 -2.05
C LEU A 792 -25.46 -27.70 -3.26
N ILE A 793 -26.59 -27.67 -3.95
CA ILE A 793 -26.81 -26.86 -5.16
C ILE A 793 -26.48 -25.37 -4.93
N SER A 794 -26.85 -24.83 -3.76
CA SER A 794 -26.64 -23.43 -3.36
C SER A 794 -25.21 -23.08 -2.92
N ARG A 795 -24.27 -24.04 -2.95
CA ARG A 795 -22.85 -23.77 -2.66
C ARG A 795 -22.03 -23.88 -3.94
N HIS A 796 -21.28 -22.81 -4.17
CA HIS A 796 -20.45 -22.60 -5.35
C HIS A 796 -18.99 -22.57 -4.93
N SER A 797 -18.32 -23.72 -5.04
CA SER A 797 -16.89 -23.87 -4.77
C SER A 797 -16.05 -23.10 -5.81
N PHE A 798 -14.74 -23.02 -5.63
CA PHE A 798 -13.88 -22.41 -6.66
C PHE A 798 -13.90 -23.25 -7.96
N LEU A 799 -13.81 -24.58 -7.82
CA LEU A 799 -13.76 -25.49 -8.96
C LEU A 799 -15.11 -25.69 -9.67
N ASP A 800 -16.23 -25.51 -8.95
CA ASP A 800 -17.61 -25.51 -9.47
C ASP A 800 -17.93 -24.25 -10.29
N SER A 801 -17.39 -23.09 -9.87
CA SER A 801 -17.76 -21.79 -10.45
C SER A 801 -16.83 -21.33 -11.58
N VAL A 802 -15.69 -22.00 -11.76
CA VAL A 802 -14.66 -21.59 -12.71
C VAL A 802 -14.28 -22.82 -13.53
N PRO A 803 -14.75 -22.93 -14.79
CA PRO A 803 -14.47 -24.10 -15.62
C PRO A 803 -12.97 -24.26 -15.85
N PRO A 804 -12.48 -25.49 -16.15
CA PRO A 804 -11.13 -25.65 -16.64
C PRO A 804 -10.96 -24.84 -17.96
N PRO A 805 -9.77 -24.30 -18.23
CA PRO A 805 -9.54 -23.54 -19.46
C PRO A 805 -9.56 -24.47 -20.69
N GLU A 806 -10.59 -24.35 -21.53
CA GLU A 806 -10.62 -24.98 -22.86
C GLU A 806 -9.68 -24.29 -23.86
N GLN A 807 -9.32 -23.02 -23.58
CA GLN A 807 -8.36 -22.23 -24.35
C GLN A 807 -7.47 -21.41 -23.40
N ASN A 808 -6.44 -20.77 -23.98
CA ASN A 808 -5.68 -19.71 -23.32
C ASN A 808 -6.62 -18.66 -22.69
N PRO A 809 -6.22 -18.01 -21.59
CA PRO A 809 -7.10 -17.06 -20.90
C PRO A 809 -7.40 -15.91 -21.87
N PRO A 810 -8.64 -15.39 -21.90
CA PRO A 810 -8.99 -14.31 -22.81
C PRO A 810 -7.94 -13.20 -22.69
N PRO A 811 -7.33 -12.77 -23.81
CA PRO A 811 -6.17 -11.89 -23.77
C PRO A 811 -6.54 -10.67 -22.94
N SER A 812 -5.62 -10.25 -22.07
CA SER A 812 -5.88 -9.20 -21.08
C SER A 812 -6.18 -7.89 -21.81
N VAL A 813 -7.46 -7.67 -22.13
CA VAL A 813 -7.98 -6.54 -22.94
C VAL A 813 -7.30 -5.28 -22.43
N LYS A 814 -6.39 -4.74 -23.25
CA LYS A 814 -5.68 -3.51 -22.91
C LYS A 814 -6.79 -2.45 -22.76
N PRO A 815 -6.98 -1.85 -21.57
CA PRO A 815 -8.07 -0.90 -21.39
C PRO A 815 -7.87 0.23 -22.39
N VAL A 816 -8.87 0.45 -23.25
CA VAL A 816 -8.80 1.43 -24.33
C VAL A 816 -8.39 2.77 -23.74
N LEU A 817 -7.30 3.34 -24.24
CA LEU A 817 -6.73 4.56 -23.69
C LEU A 817 -7.61 5.75 -24.06
N ILE A 818 -8.45 6.15 -23.12
CA ILE A 818 -9.42 7.23 -23.31
C ILE A 818 -8.68 8.53 -23.62
N LYS A 819 -9.07 9.16 -24.75
CA LYS A 819 -8.56 10.45 -25.20
C LYS A 819 -8.64 11.47 -24.05
N GLY A 820 -7.55 12.18 -23.77
CA GLY A 820 -7.47 13.15 -22.68
C GLY A 820 -7.03 12.61 -21.31
N LEU A 821 -6.64 11.34 -21.17
CA LEU A 821 -5.98 10.82 -19.95
C LEU A 821 -4.58 11.47 -19.70
N ASN A 822 -4.13 12.34 -20.61
CA ASN A 822 -2.92 13.17 -20.54
C ASN A 822 -3.18 14.64 -20.16
N LEU A 823 -4.44 15.04 -19.98
CA LEU A 823 -4.83 16.40 -19.57
C LEU A 823 -4.50 16.65 -18.09
N LYS A 824 -4.44 17.93 -17.69
CA LYS A 824 -4.32 18.29 -16.27
C LYS A 824 -5.58 17.86 -15.51
N TRP A 825 -5.46 17.67 -14.20
CA TRP A 825 -6.56 17.16 -13.38
C TRP A 825 -7.90 17.93 -13.52
N PRO A 826 -7.94 19.29 -13.55
CA PRO A 826 -9.20 20.02 -13.69
C PRO A 826 -9.86 19.80 -15.07
N GLU A 827 -9.06 19.81 -16.14
CA GLU A 827 -9.47 19.57 -17.52
C GLU A 827 -10.07 18.16 -17.67
N TRP A 828 -9.36 17.13 -17.16
CA TRP A 828 -9.81 15.74 -17.11
C TRP A 828 -11.13 15.57 -16.35
N GLN A 829 -11.27 16.20 -15.18
CA GLN A 829 -12.50 16.17 -14.40
C GLN A 829 -13.65 16.88 -15.12
N CYS A 830 -13.40 17.99 -15.81
CA CYS A 830 -14.42 18.71 -16.59
C CYS A 830 -14.90 17.85 -17.77
N LEU A 831 -13.97 17.36 -18.58
CA LEU A 831 -14.22 16.51 -19.75
C LEU A 831 -15.03 15.25 -19.38
N ASN A 832 -14.75 14.62 -18.25
CA ASN A 832 -15.50 13.43 -17.80
C ASN A 832 -16.91 13.75 -17.26
N ARG A 833 -17.15 14.96 -16.73
CA ARG A 833 -18.49 15.45 -16.38
C ARG A 833 -19.31 15.79 -17.63
N MET A 834 -18.68 16.38 -18.64
CA MET A 834 -19.25 16.62 -19.97
C MET A 834 -19.66 15.31 -20.65
N ARG A 835 -18.72 14.35 -20.78
CA ARG A 835 -18.96 13.01 -21.36
C ARG A 835 -20.11 12.24 -20.75
N THR A 836 -20.40 12.48 -19.46
CA THR A 836 -21.47 11.79 -18.71
C THR A 836 -22.72 12.64 -18.55
N ARG A 837 -22.76 13.86 -19.13
CA ARG A 837 -23.85 14.84 -18.97
C ARG A 837 -24.19 15.12 -17.49
N MET A 838 -23.20 15.00 -16.61
CA MET A 838 -23.32 15.03 -15.14
C MET A 838 -22.29 15.97 -14.51
N GLY A 839 -22.34 17.25 -14.93
CA GLY A 839 -21.58 18.36 -14.35
C GLY A 839 -22.42 19.33 -13.51
N ARG A 840 -21.80 20.43 -13.07
CA ARG A 840 -22.47 21.55 -12.40
C ARG A 840 -23.03 22.50 -13.47
N CYS A 841 -24.27 22.30 -13.86
CA CYS A 841 -25.10 23.29 -14.55
C CYS A 841 -26.20 23.75 -13.58
N LYS A 842 -26.82 24.91 -13.80
CA LYS A 842 -27.84 25.46 -12.88
C LYS A 842 -28.99 24.48 -12.59
N VAL A 843 -29.52 23.79 -13.61
CA VAL A 843 -30.54 22.73 -13.44
C VAL A 843 -30.08 21.62 -12.49
N ASN A 844 -28.82 21.19 -12.59
CA ASN A 844 -28.27 20.20 -11.68
C ASN A 844 -28.05 20.76 -10.27
N MET A 845 -27.67 22.04 -10.13
CA MET A 845 -27.50 22.70 -8.84
C MET A 845 -28.84 22.88 -8.11
N ALA A 846 -29.88 23.33 -8.79
CA ALA A 846 -31.25 23.39 -8.25
C ALA A 846 -31.74 21.99 -7.83
N ARG A 847 -31.61 20.98 -8.70
CA ARG A 847 -31.94 19.57 -8.40
C ARG A 847 -31.17 18.96 -7.21
N TRP A 848 -30.08 19.58 -6.78
CA TRP A 848 -29.29 19.16 -5.61
C TRP A 848 -29.40 20.13 -4.41
N GLY A 849 -30.25 21.15 -4.48
CA GLY A 849 -30.44 22.14 -3.41
C GLY A 849 -29.32 23.18 -3.25
N TYR A 850 -28.48 23.38 -4.28
CA TYR A 850 -27.41 24.39 -4.30
C TYR A 850 -27.79 25.70 -5.02
N ALA A 851 -28.98 25.77 -5.61
CA ALA A 851 -29.55 26.96 -6.24
C ALA A 851 -31.08 26.95 -6.01
N HIS A 852 -31.73 28.11 -6.13
CA HIS A 852 -33.19 28.18 -6.12
C HIS A 852 -33.78 27.57 -7.40
N GLU A 853 -34.97 26.97 -7.33
CA GLU A 853 -35.59 26.28 -8.48
C GLU A 853 -35.88 27.22 -9.68
N GLY A 854 -36.00 28.53 -9.44
CA GLY A 854 -36.10 29.55 -10.49
C GLY A 854 -34.76 29.94 -11.13
N ASP A 855 -33.62 29.77 -10.45
CA ASP A 855 -32.29 30.02 -11.02
C ASP A 855 -31.81 28.78 -11.79
N THR A 856 -32.51 28.46 -12.87
CA THR A 856 -32.18 27.36 -13.79
C THR A 856 -31.85 27.83 -15.20
N LEU A 857 -32.03 29.12 -15.50
CA LEU A 857 -31.79 29.72 -16.82
C LEU A 857 -30.33 30.15 -17.02
N CYS A 858 -29.83 29.92 -18.23
CA CYS A 858 -28.58 30.46 -18.75
C CYS A 858 -28.75 31.94 -19.14
N ASP A 859 -27.65 32.63 -19.35
CA ASP A 859 -27.67 34.08 -19.62
C ASP A 859 -28.26 34.42 -21.01
N CYS A 860 -28.33 33.43 -21.91
CA CYS A 860 -29.07 33.47 -23.18
C CYS A 860 -30.59 33.18 -23.05
N GLY A 861 -31.12 33.06 -21.83
CA GLY A 861 -32.54 32.82 -21.55
C GLY A 861 -33.01 31.35 -21.59
N GLU A 862 -32.24 30.42 -22.17
CA GLU A 862 -32.59 28.99 -22.17
C GLU A 862 -32.35 28.30 -20.81
N THR A 863 -32.99 27.16 -20.57
CA THR A 863 -32.73 26.35 -19.36
C THR A 863 -31.35 25.69 -19.42
N GLN A 864 -30.45 26.05 -18.48
CA GLN A 864 -29.05 25.61 -18.47
C GLN A 864 -28.91 24.15 -18.03
N THR A 865 -29.17 23.23 -18.97
CA THR A 865 -28.84 21.81 -18.87
C THR A 865 -27.38 21.54 -19.22
N MET A 866 -26.91 20.32 -18.98
CA MET A 866 -25.58 19.89 -19.45
C MET A 866 -25.50 19.77 -20.98
N ASP A 867 -26.62 19.53 -21.67
CA ASP A 867 -26.66 19.41 -23.13
C ASP A 867 -26.68 20.79 -23.80
N HIS A 868 -27.44 21.73 -23.23
CA HIS A 868 -27.38 23.14 -23.59
C HIS A 868 -25.93 23.70 -23.51
N LEU A 869 -25.21 23.43 -22.40
CA LEU A 869 -23.81 23.86 -22.24
C LEU A 869 -22.86 23.22 -23.28
N LEU A 870 -23.17 22.03 -23.78
CA LEU A 870 -22.38 21.38 -24.84
C LEU A 870 -22.65 21.99 -26.21
N GLN A 871 -23.91 22.29 -26.52
CA GLN A 871 -24.30 22.95 -27.77
C GLN A 871 -23.78 24.40 -27.82
N HIS A 872 -24.00 25.17 -26.77
CA HIS A 872 -23.56 26.57 -26.69
C HIS A 872 -22.02 26.71 -26.70
N GLY A 873 -21.30 25.71 -26.21
CA GLY A 873 -19.84 25.62 -26.27
C GLY A 873 -19.27 25.14 -27.62
N GLN A 874 -20.11 24.61 -28.52
CA GLN A 874 -19.76 24.34 -29.92
C GLN A 874 -20.05 25.55 -30.82
N ASN A 875 -21.03 26.39 -30.45
CA ASN A 875 -21.48 27.55 -31.21
C ASN A 875 -20.78 28.86 -30.78
N VAL A 876 -19.49 28.82 -30.42
CA VAL A 876 -18.72 30.05 -30.11
C VAL A 876 -18.38 30.77 -31.42
N HIS A 877 -19.22 31.73 -31.78
CA HIS A 877 -19.01 32.64 -32.91
C HIS A 877 -17.74 33.50 -32.67
N PRO A 878 -17.00 33.94 -33.70
CA PRO A 878 -15.75 34.68 -33.53
C PRO A 878 -15.86 36.04 -32.81
N ASP A 879 -17.07 36.60 -32.72
CA ASP A 879 -17.30 38.02 -32.42
C ASP A 879 -17.32 38.38 -30.93
N MET A 880 -17.22 37.41 -30.02
CA MET A 880 -17.01 37.68 -28.58
C MET A 880 -15.53 37.99 -28.27
N LYS A 881 -14.96 38.94 -29.02
CA LYS A 881 -13.62 39.52 -28.81
C LYS A 881 -13.64 40.97 -28.32
N ASP A 882 -14.78 41.64 -28.36
CA ASP A 882 -14.97 42.94 -27.74
C ASP A 882 -15.62 42.81 -26.37
N HIS A 883 -14.83 43.02 -25.31
CA HIS A 883 -15.16 43.82 -24.12
C HIS A 883 -14.05 43.71 -23.06
N GLY A 884 -13.05 44.59 -23.20
CA GLY A 884 -12.27 45.21 -22.12
C GLY A 884 -11.82 44.36 -20.93
N TYR A 885 -10.57 43.90 -20.98
CA TYR A 885 -9.64 44.13 -19.87
C TYR A 885 -8.39 44.80 -20.42
N GLU A 886 -8.16 46.04 -20.00
CA GLU A 886 -7.01 46.84 -20.39
C GLU A 886 -5.76 46.32 -19.67
N THR A 887 -4.65 46.21 -20.40
CA THR A 887 -3.30 46.11 -19.81
C THR A 887 -2.42 47.13 -20.53
N GLU A 888 -1.71 47.94 -19.75
CA GLU A 888 -1.11 49.20 -20.17
C GLU A 888 0.04 49.00 -21.18
N GLU A 889 -0.09 49.60 -22.37
CA GLU A 889 1.04 49.92 -23.24
C GLU A 889 1.21 51.45 -23.31
N SER A 890 2.37 51.98 -22.92
CA SER A 890 2.77 53.35 -23.23
C SER A 890 4.29 53.50 -23.22
N ASN A 891 4.78 54.40 -24.10
CA ASN A 891 6.18 54.77 -24.36
C ASN A 891 7.08 53.63 -24.89
N SER A 892 7.45 53.52 -26.18
CA SER A 892 7.79 54.50 -27.25
C SER A 892 9.25 55.01 -27.24
N GLY A 893 9.77 55.21 -28.47
CA GLY A 893 11.16 55.57 -28.77
C GLY A 893 11.95 54.38 -29.35
N GLU A 894 12.65 54.50 -30.48
CA GLU A 894 12.67 55.61 -31.46
C GLU A 894 13.20 55.08 -32.81
N GLU A 895 12.88 55.74 -33.93
CA GLU A 895 13.40 55.36 -35.25
C GLU A 895 14.81 55.94 -35.48
N THR A 896 15.67 55.21 -36.19
CA THR A 896 16.78 55.79 -36.98
C THR A 896 17.23 54.80 -38.06
N SER A 897 17.88 55.31 -39.11
CA SER A 897 18.01 54.68 -40.41
C SER A 897 19.46 54.32 -40.81
N GLU A 898 19.54 53.61 -41.94
CA GLU A 898 20.62 53.62 -42.94
C GLU A 898 21.87 52.72 -42.79
N ASP A 899 22.39 52.48 -44.00
CA ASP A 899 23.65 51.91 -44.47
C ASP A 899 23.94 50.39 -44.49
N ASP A 900 24.46 50.03 -45.67
CA ASP A 900 24.58 48.72 -46.32
C ASP A 900 26.01 48.16 -46.17
N PHE A 901 26.26 46.91 -46.61
CA PHE A 901 27.44 46.55 -47.44
C PHE A 901 27.44 45.08 -47.92
N SER A 902 26.78 44.84 -49.06
CA SER A 902 27.17 43.94 -50.17
C SER A 902 27.54 42.44 -49.97
N GLU A 903 26.64 41.55 -50.42
CA GLU A 903 26.72 40.67 -51.63
C GLU A 903 28.05 40.06 -52.19
N PRO A 904 28.01 39.08 -53.15
CA PRO A 904 26.84 38.25 -53.58
C PRO A 904 26.86 36.68 -53.64
N PRO A 905 27.91 35.94 -54.08
CA PRO A 905 27.71 34.96 -55.16
C PRO A 905 27.41 33.52 -54.69
N SER A 906 26.51 32.70 -55.29
CA SER A 906 26.01 32.46 -56.68
C SER A 906 26.55 31.14 -57.30
N LYS A 907 25.76 30.04 -57.30
CA LYS A 907 25.12 29.35 -58.46
C LYS A 907 26.08 28.47 -59.34
N LYS A 908 25.69 27.45 -60.15
CA LYS A 908 24.40 26.95 -60.70
C LYS A 908 24.52 25.54 -61.39
N GLN A 909 23.40 24.99 -61.91
CA GLN A 909 23.25 24.00 -63.03
C GLN A 909 23.67 22.51 -62.75
N ARG A 910 23.20 21.43 -63.44
CA ARG A 910 22.09 21.08 -64.42
C ARG A 910 21.90 19.50 -64.37
N VAL A 911 20.76 18.82 -64.60
CA VAL A 911 19.90 18.61 -65.82
C VAL A 911 20.65 17.81 -66.92
N VAL A 912 20.17 16.70 -67.55
CA VAL A 912 18.90 15.91 -67.45
C VAL A 912 18.98 14.59 -68.30
N GLU A 913 18.00 13.66 -68.21
CA GLU A 913 17.67 12.51 -69.14
C GLU A 913 18.76 11.43 -69.44
N SER A 914 18.49 10.21 -69.95
CA SER A 914 17.33 9.27 -69.85
C SER A 914 17.69 7.83 -70.36
N SER A 915 16.80 6.86 -70.06
CA SER A 915 16.37 5.69 -70.90
C SER A 915 17.30 4.48 -71.27
N ASP A 916 16.71 3.28 -71.10
CA ASP A 916 16.78 2.01 -71.86
C ASP A 916 17.87 0.90 -71.66
N GLU A 917 17.37 -0.32 -71.36
CA GLU A 917 17.59 -1.68 -71.96
C GLU A 917 19.03 -2.27 -72.21
N SER A 918 19.32 -3.60 -72.19
CA SER A 918 18.55 -4.87 -71.99
C SER A 918 19.43 -6.10 -71.54
N GLU A 919 18.77 -7.25 -71.26
CA GLU A 919 19.14 -8.67 -71.55
C GLU A 919 20.34 -9.47 -70.93
N THR A 920 19.97 -10.44 -70.06
CA THR A 920 20.29 -11.91 -70.02
C THR A 920 21.69 -12.52 -70.28
N SER A 921 22.08 -13.54 -69.46
CA SER A 921 22.17 -14.99 -69.88
C SER A 921 22.73 -15.95 -68.79
N ASN A 922 22.68 -17.28 -69.04
CA ASN A 922 22.68 -18.40 -68.07
C ASN A 922 24.03 -19.08 -67.73
N SER A 923 24.14 -19.71 -66.54
CA SER A 923 24.49 -21.15 -66.30
C SER A 923 24.31 -21.47 -64.79
N GLU A 924 23.58 -22.51 -64.35
CA GLU A 924 23.96 -23.95 -64.25
C GLU A 924 25.19 -24.19 -63.35
N ARG A 925 25.26 -25.08 -62.33
CA ARG A 925 24.43 -26.15 -61.65
C ARG A 925 25.11 -26.41 -60.25
N GLU A 926 24.64 -27.14 -59.22
CA GLU A 926 23.43 -27.87 -58.75
C GLU A 926 23.63 -28.24 -57.24
N GLY A 927 22.66 -28.87 -56.54
CA GLY A 927 22.93 -29.62 -55.27
C GLY A 927 22.06 -29.37 -54.02
N GLU A 928 20.87 -29.98 -53.99
CA GLU A 928 20.11 -30.61 -52.87
C GLU A 928 20.06 -30.04 -51.40
N ASP A 929 18.81 -29.92 -50.94
CA ASP A 929 18.23 -30.34 -49.64
C ASP A 929 18.07 -29.47 -48.36
N GLU A 930 16.78 -29.40 -47.97
CA GLU A 930 16.12 -29.27 -46.66
C GLU A 930 16.61 -28.29 -45.58
N SER A 931 15.92 -27.13 -45.48
CA SER A 931 15.35 -26.70 -44.18
C SER A 931 14.12 -25.79 -44.37
N SER A 932 12.97 -26.18 -43.81
CA SER A 932 11.71 -25.45 -43.94
C SER A 932 11.57 -24.33 -42.91
N LYS A 933 11.66 -23.07 -43.37
CA LYS A 933 11.28 -21.88 -42.58
C LYS A 933 9.78 -21.65 -42.73
N SER A 934 9.03 -21.66 -41.62
CA SER A 934 7.65 -21.18 -41.60
C SER A 934 7.62 -19.65 -41.53
N GLU A 935 6.97 -19.01 -42.51
CA GLU A 935 6.85 -17.55 -42.59
C GLU A 935 5.92 -16.99 -41.52
N THR A 936 6.25 -15.78 -41.02
CA THR A 936 5.34 -15.00 -40.17
C THR A 936 4.49 -14.08 -41.04
N PRO A 937 3.15 -14.24 -41.11
CA PRO A 937 2.30 -13.36 -41.90
C PRO A 937 2.20 -11.96 -41.26
N ASP A 938 2.23 -10.95 -42.11
CA ASP A 938 2.17 -9.55 -41.70
C ASP A 938 0.75 -9.19 -41.21
N MET A 939 0.61 -8.79 -39.93
CA MET A 939 -0.69 -8.43 -39.36
C MET A 939 -0.95 -6.93 -39.49
N LYS A 940 -1.83 -6.58 -40.43
CA LYS A 940 -2.44 -5.24 -40.56
C LYS A 940 -3.15 -4.80 -39.26
N GLU A 941 -3.37 -3.50 -39.12
CA GLU A 941 -3.93 -2.90 -37.91
C GLU A 941 -5.39 -3.35 -37.63
N PRO A 942 -5.85 -3.34 -36.37
CA PRO A 942 -7.06 -4.08 -35.97
C PRO A 942 -8.41 -3.48 -36.41
N GLU A 943 -8.42 -2.32 -37.06
CA GLU A 943 -9.66 -1.57 -37.35
C GLU A 943 -10.46 -2.19 -38.53
N ASP A 944 -9.79 -2.89 -39.44
CA ASP A 944 -10.36 -3.54 -40.64
C ASP A 944 -10.83 -5.00 -40.42
N ASN A 945 -10.89 -5.51 -39.18
CA ASN A 945 -11.31 -6.89 -38.94
C ASN A 945 -12.86 -7.02 -38.91
N PRO A 946 -13.52 -7.66 -39.89
CA PRO A 946 -14.98 -7.73 -39.94
C PRO A 946 -15.58 -8.47 -38.74
N ALA A 947 -14.91 -9.50 -38.21
CA ALA A 947 -15.37 -10.24 -37.03
C ALA A 947 -15.35 -9.41 -35.74
N TYR A 948 -14.62 -8.29 -35.71
CA TYR A 948 -14.65 -7.32 -34.61
C TYR A 948 -15.82 -6.34 -34.73
N GLN A 949 -16.18 -5.93 -35.95
CA GLN A 949 -17.37 -5.11 -36.20
C GLN A 949 -18.67 -5.90 -35.98
N GLU A 950 -18.72 -7.15 -36.47
CA GLU A 950 -19.83 -8.07 -36.23
C GLU A 950 -20.05 -8.33 -34.72
N TRP A 951 -18.96 -8.45 -33.95
CA TRP A 951 -19.04 -8.55 -32.49
C TRP A 951 -19.56 -7.27 -31.82
N LEU A 952 -19.24 -6.08 -32.35
CA LEU A 952 -19.76 -4.81 -31.84
C LEU A 952 -21.28 -4.69 -32.08
N GLU A 953 -21.78 -5.07 -33.26
CA GLU A 953 -23.22 -5.06 -33.56
C GLU A 953 -23.99 -6.10 -32.72
N GLN A 954 -23.43 -7.30 -32.55
CA GLN A 954 -23.98 -8.32 -31.64
C GLN A 954 -23.96 -7.87 -30.17
N ALA A 955 -22.95 -7.10 -29.74
CA ALA A 955 -22.88 -6.54 -28.39
C ALA A 955 -23.91 -5.42 -28.15
N MET A 956 -24.20 -4.60 -29.17
CA MET A 956 -25.20 -3.52 -29.08
C MET A 956 -26.64 -4.04 -29.08
N THR A 957 -26.99 -4.93 -30.02
CA THR A 957 -28.34 -5.52 -30.11
C THR A 957 -28.76 -6.26 -28.82
N ASN A 958 -27.84 -6.98 -28.17
CA ASN A 958 -28.09 -7.63 -26.88
C ASN A 958 -28.36 -6.67 -25.70
N THR A 959 -28.16 -5.35 -25.87
CA THR A 959 -28.57 -4.34 -24.87
C THR A 959 -29.93 -3.68 -25.14
N GLU A 960 -30.54 -3.92 -26.31
CA GLU A 960 -31.86 -3.38 -26.66
C GLU A 960 -32.99 -4.39 -26.45
N ASP A 961 -32.77 -5.69 -26.73
CA ASP A 961 -33.80 -6.74 -26.56
C ASP A 961 -34.21 -7.00 -25.08
N LEU A 962 -33.50 -6.39 -24.12
CA LEU A 962 -33.86 -6.36 -22.70
C LEU A 962 -34.74 -5.16 -22.30
N ARG A 963 -35.10 -4.26 -23.21
CA ARG A 963 -36.01 -3.12 -22.95
C ARG A 963 -37.47 -3.41 -23.34
N ASP A 964 -37.70 -4.02 -24.50
CA ASP A 964 -39.05 -4.09 -25.08
C ASP A 964 -39.92 -5.26 -24.60
N LYS A 965 -39.37 -6.20 -23.83
CA LYS A 965 -40.10 -7.38 -23.33
C LYS A 965 -40.72 -7.24 -21.92
N ASN A 966 -40.85 -6.02 -21.36
CA ASN A 966 -41.45 -5.84 -20.02
C ASN A 966 -42.23 -4.52 -19.76
N ILE A 967 -42.72 -3.81 -20.80
CA ILE A 967 -43.64 -2.66 -20.62
C ILE A 967 -44.90 -2.80 -21.49
N LYS A 968 -45.72 -3.82 -21.18
CA LYS A 968 -47.14 -3.88 -21.56
C LYS A 968 -48.00 -4.41 -20.41
N ASN A 969 -48.01 -3.69 -19.29
CA ASN A 969 -49.17 -3.53 -18.38
C ASN A 969 -48.83 -2.59 -17.21
N ILE A 970 -49.87 -2.12 -16.51
CA ILE A 970 -49.84 -1.31 -15.28
C ILE A 970 -49.44 0.18 -15.46
N SER A 971 -50.47 1.00 -15.71
CA SER A 971 -50.57 2.40 -15.24
C SER A 971 -52.05 2.82 -15.33
N PRO A 972 -52.57 3.76 -14.52
CA PRO A 972 -52.08 4.30 -13.24
C PRO A 972 -53.04 3.97 -12.06
N MET A 973 -52.68 4.37 -10.83
CA MET A 973 -53.70 4.85 -9.88
C MET A 973 -53.11 5.79 -8.82
N VAL A 974 -53.57 7.04 -8.82
CA VAL A 974 -53.45 8.00 -7.71
C VAL A 974 -54.85 8.14 -7.12
N GLY A 975 -55.06 7.74 -5.86
CA GLY A 975 -56.41 7.61 -5.32
C GLY A 975 -56.51 7.69 -3.79
N MET A 976 -57.24 8.72 -3.34
CA MET A 976 -57.97 8.88 -2.08
C MET A 976 -57.28 8.81 -0.70
N LYS A 977 -57.64 9.84 0.08
CA LYS A 977 -57.43 10.07 1.52
C LYS A 977 -58.33 9.17 2.40
N LYS A 978 -57.99 9.15 3.70
CA LYS A 978 -58.87 9.01 4.92
C LYS A 978 -59.33 7.60 5.39
N LYS A 979 -59.38 7.51 6.74
CA LYS A 979 -59.93 6.43 7.62
C LYS A 979 -59.10 5.12 7.57
N LEU A 980 -58.78 4.46 8.69
CA LEU A 980 -59.54 4.25 9.93
C LEU A 980 -58.78 4.57 11.25
N LYS A 981 -59.54 4.68 12.35
CA LYS A 981 -59.10 4.74 13.75
C LYS A 981 -59.53 3.45 14.46
N LYS A 982 -58.69 2.90 15.36
CA LYS A 982 -58.99 1.80 16.31
C LYS A 982 -59.36 0.47 15.61
N GLY A 983 -59.20 -0.72 16.20
CA GLY A 983 -58.80 -1.09 17.57
C GLY A 983 -59.73 -2.22 18.07
N LEU A 984 -59.25 -3.07 19.00
CA LEU A 984 -59.74 -4.45 19.24
C LEU A 984 -59.25 -5.41 18.14
N THR A 985 -58.78 -6.63 18.44
CA THR A 985 -58.50 -7.31 19.73
C THR A 985 -57.04 -7.72 19.78
#